data_AF-A0A537A961-F1
#
_entry.id   AF-A0A537A961-F1
#
_cell.length_a   1.000
_cell.length_b   1.000
_cell.length_c   1.000
_cell.angle_alpha   90.00
_cell.angle_beta   90.00
_cell.angle_gamma   90.00
#
_symmetry.space_group_name_H-M   'P 1'
#
loop_
_entity.id
_entity.type
_entity.pdbx_description
1 polymer ?
#
loop_
_entity_poly.entity_id
_entity_poly.type
_entity_poly.pdbx_seq_one_letter_code
_entity_poly.pdbx_strand_id
1 'polypeptide(L)'
;MLDLSNITLIGIDTANQTLALRALAQSRAGIQFARTLLLTDRLSAGIDVPDGIEIDTIDALESREAYSNLVLKGLAPYITTSHALLVQWDGYVINPLAWDAAFLDCDYIGAKWFWQPQGCRVGNGGFSLRSRRLIDALQDSRITLSGNEDLTIGATFRPLLEAEHGIRFGDEDMADRFAFEAAYPIAKPFGFHGLFNFCRVVPQDELAKLAEQFSPAIARSPQLLQLIRNCIALGQWQPAIGLARRRLTALSDDAETQALLQQAETAARTAPAAARNDRCPCGSGKRFKHCHGAIGAALSADDLAQRGLGAHRRGDIDAAERDYRGALAASPQHPLALHYLGVIAYQRGRPVDALPFLERAAQLSPDEPEFHNNLGLVLVDLDRHDEAIGAYRRALSRDSLHATAWNNLGLAFTGSNRLLEAIEALRKAIVLRPDFGEAHWNLALALLAHGEFAEGWREYEWRLVLRQFAGLVQRPTTPRWSGEEIAGKTLLLTGEQGLGDTLQFIRFAAQIAARGARIVVQAPAPLARLLARTSGIEQTSVAGDPFPAHDVHLPLLSVAGVLGVDATAVPAAMPYLRADDELQRTVASEITRIAGGARKVGLSWAGALHSTSDRRRSCPLAFLAPLFDVNGVAWFSLQKGDAEKEIGAVPNGARLVHLDARNDFDGTAALTAAMDLIISVDTSIAHLAGALARPTWILLPFAADWRWRVEGSTTPWYRTVHLFRQPRRGDWASVVASIRTALIEWVGHS
;
A
#
# COMPACT_ATOMS: atom_id res chain seq x y z
N MET A 1 -15.88 18.27 -14.69
CA MET A 1 -15.21 19.50 -15.13
C MET A 1 -14.05 19.73 -14.19
N LEU A 2 -12.83 19.76 -14.70
CA LEU A 2 -11.62 19.99 -13.92
C LEU A 2 -11.53 21.50 -13.62
N ASP A 3 -11.40 21.85 -12.34
CA ASP A 3 -11.31 23.25 -11.92
C ASP A 3 -9.84 23.68 -11.83
N LEU A 4 -9.44 24.59 -12.74
CA LEU A 4 -8.13 25.24 -12.80
C LEU A 4 -8.32 26.77 -12.80
N SER A 5 -9.28 27.25 -12.01
CA SER A 5 -9.64 28.67 -11.86
C SER A 5 -8.52 29.56 -11.29
N ASN A 6 -7.38 28.98 -10.92
CA ASN A 6 -6.16 29.65 -10.51
C ASN A 6 -5.02 29.58 -11.55
N ILE A 7 -5.33 29.17 -12.79
CA ILE A 7 -4.36 28.98 -13.87
C ILE A 7 -4.76 29.77 -15.12
N THR A 8 -3.79 30.44 -15.73
CA THR A 8 -3.91 31.03 -17.07
C THR A 8 -3.44 30.02 -18.11
N LEU A 9 -4.31 29.60 -19.03
CA LEU A 9 -3.90 28.90 -20.24
C LEU A 9 -3.45 29.93 -21.28
N ILE A 10 -2.26 29.78 -21.83
CA ILE A 10 -1.67 30.79 -22.71
C ILE A 10 -1.00 30.17 -23.93
N GLY A 11 -1.41 30.62 -25.12
CA GLY A 11 -0.74 30.39 -26.39
C GLY A 11 0.11 31.61 -26.76
N ILE A 12 1.30 31.40 -27.33
CA ILE A 12 2.19 32.48 -27.76
C ILE A 12 2.56 32.30 -29.22
N ASP A 13 2.34 33.37 -29.99
CA ASP A 13 2.67 33.59 -31.39
C ASP A 13 2.83 32.33 -32.24
N THR A 14 1.75 32.00 -32.93
CA THR A 14 1.55 30.72 -33.58
C THR A 14 1.59 30.92 -35.08
N ALA A 15 2.34 30.05 -35.78
CA ALA A 15 2.43 30.10 -37.24
C ALA A 15 1.06 29.88 -37.91
N ASN A 16 0.11 29.28 -37.18
CA ASN A 16 -1.29 29.13 -37.51
C ASN A 16 -2.21 29.55 -36.35
N GLN A 17 -2.62 30.81 -36.37
CA GLN A 17 -3.55 31.39 -35.40
C GLN A 17 -4.91 30.68 -35.34
N THR A 18 -5.41 30.17 -36.47
CA THR A 18 -6.68 29.40 -36.50
C THR A 18 -6.54 28.08 -35.75
N LEU A 19 -5.41 27.38 -35.94
CA LEU A 19 -5.12 26.13 -35.25
C LEU A 19 -4.92 26.36 -33.75
N ALA A 20 -4.19 27.42 -33.38
CA ALA A 20 -3.96 27.81 -31.99
C ALA A 20 -5.26 28.10 -31.24
N LEU A 21 -6.14 28.92 -31.82
CA LEU A 21 -7.43 29.26 -31.21
C LEU A 21 -8.32 28.02 -31.02
N ARG A 22 -8.30 27.08 -31.98
CA ARG A 22 -9.03 25.81 -31.84
C ARG A 22 -8.42 24.91 -30.77
N ALA A 23 -7.09 24.81 -30.70
CA ALA A 23 -6.42 24.02 -29.69
C ALA A 23 -6.68 24.57 -28.28
N LEU A 24 -6.70 25.89 -28.12
CA LEU A 24 -7.09 26.56 -26.88
C LEU A 24 -8.57 26.32 -26.54
N ALA A 25 -9.48 26.41 -27.52
CA ALA A 25 -10.89 26.12 -27.32
C ALA A 25 -11.12 24.66 -26.89
N GLN A 26 -10.46 23.70 -27.53
CA GLN A 26 -10.54 22.29 -27.18
C GLN A 26 -9.89 21.99 -25.82
N SER A 27 -8.82 22.68 -25.48
CA SER A 27 -8.18 22.56 -24.16
C SER A 27 -9.09 22.99 -23.01
N ARG A 28 -10.06 23.86 -23.28
CA ARG A 28 -11.09 24.28 -22.31
C ARG A 28 -12.25 23.29 -22.22
N ALA A 29 -12.36 22.32 -23.13
CA ALA A 29 -13.42 21.33 -23.09
C ALA A 29 -13.28 20.46 -21.82
N GLY A 30 -14.17 20.71 -20.85
CA GLY A 30 -14.15 20.03 -19.57
C GLY A 30 -13.16 20.57 -18.55
N ILE A 31 -12.52 21.73 -18.81
CA ILE A 31 -11.60 22.43 -17.89
C ILE A 31 -12.06 23.88 -17.71
N GLN A 32 -12.15 24.32 -16.46
CA GLN A 32 -12.41 25.71 -16.12
C GLN A 32 -11.09 26.42 -15.80
N PHE A 33 -10.53 27.18 -16.74
CA PHE A 33 -9.37 28.05 -16.51
C PHE A 33 -9.79 29.41 -15.96
N ALA A 34 -8.88 30.08 -15.24
CA ALA A 34 -9.08 31.46 -14.81
C ALA A 34 -9.15 32.41 -16.01
N ARG A 35 -8.25 32.18 -16.97
CA ARG A 35 -8.06 32.98 -18.17
C ARG A 35 -7.56 32.07 -19.29
N THR A 36 -7.98 32.31 -20.51
CA THR A 36 -7.37 31.68 -21.70
C THR A 36 -6.96 32.77 -22.66
N LEU A 37 -5.67 32.81 -23.00
CA LEU A 37 -5.04 33.94 -23.66
C LEU A 37 -4.25 33.48 -24.90
N LEU A 38 -4.35 34.25 -25.99
CA LEU A 38 -3.43 34.17 -27.11
C LEU A 38 -2.61 35.47 -27.19
N LEU A 39 -1.30 35.38 -27.01
CA LEU A 39 -0.36 36.48 -27.26
C LEU A 39 0.06 36.46 -28.73
N THR A 40 -0.20 37.53 -29.47
CA THR A 40 0.22 37.63 -30.88
C THR A 40 0.45 39.09 -31.28
N ASP A 41 1.35 39.32 -32.24
CA ASP A 41 1.69 40.67 -32.73
C ASP A 41 0.56 41.28 -33.58
N ARG A 42 -0.18 40.45 -34.30
CA ARG A 42 -1.34 40.84 -35.12
C ARG A 42 -2.28 39.66 -35.29
N LEU A 43 -3.59 39.86 -35.14
CA LEU A 43 -4.56 38.84 -35.57
C LEU A 43 -4.84 39.00 -37.08
N SER A 44 -4.70 37.91 -37.84
CA SER A 44 -4.95 37.96 -39.29
C SER A 44 -6.43 38.27 -39.59
N ALA A 45 -6.68 39.10 -40.60
CA ALA A 45 -8.04 39.47 -40.98
C ALA A 45 -8.89 38.25 -41.37
N GLY A 46 -10.09 38.12 -40.79
CA GLY A 46 -11.03 37.03 -41.06
C GLY A 46 -10.90 35.80 -40.16
N ILE A 47 -10.06 35.84 -39.12
CA ILE A 47 -10.01 34.78 -38.09
C ILE A 47 -11.09 35.01 -37.04
N ASP A 48 -11.93 34.00 -36.81
CA ASP A 48 -12.91 33.96 -35.75
C ASP A 48 -12.27 33.52 -34.42
N VAL A 49 -12.56 34.24 -33.34
CA VAL A 49 -12.01 33.98 -32.00
C VAL A 49 -13.07 33.27 -31.16
N PRO A 50 -12.86 32.00 -30.76
CA PRO A 50 -13.84 31.28 -29.94
C PRO A 50 -14.14 31.96 -28.60
N ASP A 51 -15.41 31.90 -28.18
CA ASP A 51 -15.90 32.52 -26.94
C ASP A 51 -15.07 32.16 -25.71
N GLY A 52 -14.54 33.17 -25.01
CA GLY A 52 -13.74 33.02 -23.80
C GLY A 52 -12.25 32.75 -24.03
N ILE A 53 -11.74 33.08 -25.22
CA ILE A 53 -10.31 33.26 -25.49
C ILE A 53 -10.04 34.76 -25.66
N GLU A 54 -9.11 35.29 -24.87
CA GLU A 54 -8.66 36.67 -24.94
C GLU A 54 -7.46 36.80 -25.88
N ILE A 55 -7.31 37.97 -26.51
CA ILE A 55 -6.18 38.29 -27.39
C ILE A 55 -5.46 39.50 -26.80
N ASP A 56 -4.19 39.34 -26.44
CA ASP A 56 -3.34 40.48 -26.05
C ASP A 56 -2.23 40.68 -27.09
N THR A 57 -2.02 41.93 -27.49
CA THR A 57 -1.00 42.31 -28.47
C THR A 57 0.38 42.34 -27.84
N ILE A 58 1.35 41.69 -28.48
CA ILE A 58 2.78 41.73 -28.14
C ILE A 58 3.60 42.39 -29.26
N ASP A 59 4.86 42.72 -28.99
CA ASP A 59 5.79 43.13 -30.04
C ASP A 59 6.03 41.98 -31.04
N ALA A 60 6.32 42.34 -32.29
CA ALA A 60 6.58 41.37 -33.36
C ALA A 60 7.77 40.45 -33.00
N LEU A 61 7.53 39.14 -33.00
CA LEU A 61 8.56 38.14 -32.70
C LEU A 61 9.33 37.75 -33.98
N GLU A 62 10.20 38.65 -34.43
CA GLU A 62 10.94 38.49 -35.70
C GLU A 62 12.02 37.39 -35.66
N SER A 63 12.29 36.79 -34.49
CA SER A 63 13.29 35.73 -34.33
C SER A 63 12.96 34.77 -33.19
N ARG A 64 13.58 33.59 -33.21
CA ARG A 64 13.52 32.63 -32.09
C ARG A 64 14.07 33.24 -30.80
N GLU A 65 15.05 34.13 -30.90
CA GLU A 65 15.60 34.85 -29.76
C GLU A 65 14.58 35.83 -29.17
N ALA A 66 13.86 36.58 -30.01
CA ALA A 66 12.77 37.46 -29.59
C ALA A 66 11.66 36.68 -28.86
N TYR A 67 11.26 35.53 -29.41
CA TYR A 67 10.32 34.63 -28.75
C TYR A 67 10.86 34.14 -27.39
N SER A 68 12.11 33.67 -27.35
CA SER A 68 12.70 33.15 -26.12
C SER A 68 12.79 34.24 -25.05
N ASN A 69 13.09 35.49 -25.44
CA ASN A 69 13.11 36.65 -24.56
C ASN A 69 11.71 37.02 -24.04
N LEU A 70 10.67 37.00 -24.89
CA LEU A 70 9.28 37.19 -24.45
C LEU A 70 8.91 36.13 -23.40
N VAL A 71 9.19 34.86 -23.68
CA VAL A 71 8.85 33.75 -22.80
C VAL A 71 9.67 33.76 -21.50
N LEU A 72 10.91 34.26 -21.54
CA LEU A 72 11.78 34.35 -20.36
C LEU A 72 11.46 35.58 -19.49
N LYS A 73 11.24 36.75 -20.10
CA LYS A 73 11.14 38.04 -19.37
C LYS A 73 9.80 38.75 -19.53
N GLY A 74 9.16 38.62 -20.69
CA GLY A 74 8.00 39.41 -21.08
C GLY A 74 6.64 38.88 -20.62
N LEU A 75 6.56 37.72 -19.94
CA LEU A 75 5.27 37.13 -19.54
C LEU A 75 4.63 37.74 -18.29
N ALA A 76 5.41 38.43 -17.44
CA ALA A 76 4.95 38.93 -16.15
C ALA A 76 3.70 39.83 -16.20
N PRO A 77 3.51 40.72 -17.21
CA PRO A 77 2.30 41.54 -17.32
C PRO A 77 1.03 40.74 -17.65
N TYR A 78 1.16 39.56 -18.26
CA TYR A 78 0.03 38.80 -18.83
C TYR A 78 -0.53 37.73 -17.89
N ILE A 79 0.19 37.40 -16.82
CA ILE A 79 -0.10 36.26 -15.93
C ILE A 79 -0.34 36.76 -14.50
N THR A 80 -1.60 36.93 -14.11
CA THR A 80 -2.00 37.34 -12.75
C THR A 80 -2.38 36.16 -11.86
N THR A 81 -2.41 34.95 -12.41
CA THR A 81 -2.80 33.69 -11.76
C THR A 81 -1.63 33.02 -11.04
N SER A 82 -1.93 32.04 -10.18
CA SER A 82 -0.90 31.30 -9.43
C SER A 82 0.07 30.55 -10.33
N HIS A 83 -0.44 30.05 -11.46
CA HIS A 83 0.32 29.35 -12.48
C HIS A 83 -0.13 29.78 -13.88
N ALA A 84 0.72 29.54 -14.85
CA ALA A 84 0.42 29.59 -16.26
C ALA A 84 0.77 28.26 -16.93
N LEU A 85 -0.11 27.87 -17.83
CA LEU A 85 0.05 26.72 -18.67
C LEU A 85 0.38 27.20 -20.09
N LEU A 86 1.66 27.12 -20.44
CA LEU A 86 2.21 27.67 -21.68
C LEU A 86 2.13 26.64 -22.80
N VAL A 87 1.38 26.94 -23.84
CA VAL A 87 1.30 26.17 -25.09
C VAL A 87 2.11 26.90 -26.16
N GLN A 88 3.18 26.27 -26.63
CA GLN A 88 4.12 26.85 -27.60
C GLN A 88 3.95 26.28 -29.00
N TRP A 89 3.08 25.27 -29.18
CA TRP A 89 2.73 24.69 -30.47
C TRP A 89 1.26 24.90 -30.80
N ASP A 90 1.00 25.32 -32.03
CA ASP A 90 -0.31 25.68 -32.56
C ASP A 90 -1.41 24.62 -32.32
N GLY A 91 -1.06 23.33 -32.20
CA GLY A 91 -2.01 22.21 -32.11
C GLY A 91 -2.08 21.45 -30.78
N TYR A 92 -1.47 21.94 -29.69
CA TYR A 92 -1.45 21.18 -28.43
C TYR A 92 -2.76 21.34 -27.65
N VAL A 93 -3.39 20.21 -27.28
CA VAL A 93 -4.67 20.18 -26.54
C VAL A 93 -4.47 19.55 -25.16
N ILE A 94 -4.98 20.22 -24.11
CA ILE A 94 -4.93 19.72 -22.74
C ILE A 94 -5.93 18.59 -22.54
N ASN A 95 -5.46 17.46 -22.00
CA ASN A 95 -6.32 16.33 -21.65
C ASN A 95 -6.71 16.39 -20.16
N PRO A 96 -7.98 16.70 -19.80
CA PRO A 96 -8.40 16.80 -18.41
C PRO A 96 -8.24 15.49 -17.62
N LEU A 97 -8.24 14.34 -18.30
CA LEU A 97 -8.15 13.01 -17.66
C LEU A 97 -6.72 12.62 -17.25
N ALA A 98 -5.72 13.33 -17.77
CA ALA A 98 -4.31 13.10 -17.43
C ALA A 98 -3.76 14.20 -16.49
N TRP A 99 -4.63 15.06 -15.95
CA TRP A 99 -4.27 16.07 -14.97
C TRP A 99 -4.02 15.46 -13.59
N ASP A 100 -2.88 15.79 -12.99
CA ASP A 100 -2.51 15.46 -11.61
C ASP A 100 -2.41 16.77 -10.82
N ALA A 101 -3.04 16.82 -9.64
CA ALA A 101 -2.97 18.00 -8.77
C ALA A 101 -1.53 18.27 -8.30
N ALA A 102 -0.69 17.24 -8.21
CA ALA A 102 0.72 17.35 -7.81
C ALA A 102 1.56 18.19 -8.79
N PHE A 103 1.07 18.45 -10.01
CA PHE A 103 1.76 19.35 -10.94
C PHE A 103 1.88 20.77 -10.36
N LEU A 104 0.91 21.21 -9.56
CA LEU A 104 0.91 22.55 -8.96
C LEU A 104 1.84 22.69 -7.74
N ASP A 105 2.49 21.61 -7.31
CA ASP A 105 3.55 21.66 -6.30
C ASP A 105 4.90 22.11 -6.89
N CYS A 106 4.99 22.19 -8.23
CA CYS A 106 6.17 22.60 -8.98
C CYS A 106 6.02 24.02 -9.54
N ASP A 107 7.12 24.76 -9.51
CA ASP A 107 7.24 26.07 -10.13
C ASP A 107 7.56 26.00 -11.63
N TYR A 108 8.18 24.90 -12.08
CA TYR A 108 8.45 24.62 -13.49
C TYR A 108 8.32 23.13 -13.80
N ILE A 109 7.50 22.80 -14.81
CA ILE A 109 7.47 21.46 -15.45
C ILE A 109 7.50 21.66 -16.97
N GLY A 110 8.42 20.97 -17.66
CA GLY A 110 8.50 20.93 -19.12
C GLY A 110 8.48 19.49 -19.65
N ALA A 111 8.53 19.31 -20.97
CA ALA A 111 8.64 17.97 -21.56
C ALA A 111 10.09 17.47 -21.62
N LYS A 112 10.31 16.17 -21.79
CA LYS A 112 11.64 15.55 -21.77
C LYS A 112 12.49 15.86 -23.02
N TRP A 113 13.74 16.30 -22.83
CA TRP A 113 14.76 16.40 -23.90
C TRP A 113 15.44 15.05 -24.11
N PHE A 114 15.12 14.35 -25.20
CA PHE A 114 15.69 13.02 -25.45
C PHE A 114 17.13 13.04 -26.00
N TRP A 115 17.66 14.22 -26.37
CA TRP A 115 18.98 14.38 -27.01
C TRP A 115 20.05 15.06 -26.15
N GLN A 116 19.77 15.47 -24.91
CA GLN A 116 20.79 16.01 -24.00
C GLN A 116 21.21 15.01 -22.92
N PRO A 117 22.50 14.65 -22.85
CA PRO A 117 23.03 13.83 -21.78
C PRO A 117 23.42 14.72 -20.60
N GLN A 118 22.61 14.68 -19.53
CA GLN A 118 22.81 15.17 -18.14
C GLN A 118 22.17 16.51 -17.73
N GLY A 119 21.65 16.51 -16.49
CA GLY A 119 21.39 17.69 -15.65
C GLY A 119 20.09 18.45 -15.90
N CYS A 120 19.66 18.60 -17.15
CA CYS A 120 18.42 19.29 -17.50
C CYS A 120 17.56 18.41 -18.40
N ARG A 121 16.40 17.97 -17.89
CA ARG A 121 15.48 17.08 -18.62
C ARG A 121 14.06 17.64 -18.76
N VAL A 122 13.90 18.97 -18.66
CA VAL A 122 12.61 19.65 -18.91
C VAL A 122 12.78 20.82 -19.88
N GLY A 123 12.08 20.73 -21.02
CA GLY A 123 11.89 21.73 -22.08
C GLY A 123 11.63 21.18 -23.51
N ASN A 124 11.08 22.05 -24.36
CA ASN A 124 10.65 21.87 -25.77
C ASN A 124 9.87 20.61 -26.18
N GLY A 125 8.84 20.24 -25.42
CA GLY A 125 7.65 19.57 -25.96
C GLY A 125 6.58 20.56 -26.43
N GLY A 126 6.92 21.86 -26.42
CA GLY A 126 6.07 23.05 -26.54
C GLY A 126 4.82 23.06 -25.69
N PHE A 127 5.01 22.60 -24.46
CA PHE A 127 4.05 22.72 -23.39
C PHE A 127 4.80 22.77 -22.05
N SER A 128 4.48 23.73 -21.17
CA SER A 128 5.12 23.87 -19.85
C SER A 128 4.18 24.46 -18.80
N LEU A 129 4.33 24.02 -17.55
CA LEU A 129 3.75 24.67 -16.38
C LEU A 129 4.76 25.66 -15.79
N ARG A 130 4.30 26.86 -15.43
CA ARG A 130 5.11 27.91 -14.82
C ARG A 130 4.35 28.57 -13.68
N SER A 131 4.90 28.59 -12.48
CA SER A 131 4.27 29.34 -11.38
C SER A 131 4.51 30.85 -11.52
N ARG A 132 3.67 31.64 -10.85
CA ARG A 132 3.91 33.08 -10.69
C ARG A 132 5.27 33.35 -10.04
N ARG A 133 5.65 32.52 -9.06
CA ARG A 133 6.94 32.60 -8.37
C ARG A 133 8.11 32.48 -9.34
N LEU A 134 8.05 31.54 -10.29
CA LEU A 134 9.06 31.44 -11.35
C LEU A 134 9.08 32.70 -12.21
N ILE A 135 7.92 33.17 -12.67
CA ILE A 135 7.83 34.34 -13.56
C ILE A 135 8.43 35.60 -12.90
N ASP A 136 8.24 35.77 -11.59
CA ASP A 136 8.84 36.84 -10.80
C ASP A 136 10.35 36.64 -10.62
N ALA A 137 10.78 35.42 -10.29
CA ALA A 137 12.20 35.08 -10.17
C ALA A 137 12.98 35.33 -11.46
N LEU A 138 12.35 35.08 -12.61
CA LEU A 138 12.95 35.34 -13.92
C LEU A 138 13.19 36.81 -14.19
N GLN A 139 12.68 37.76 -13.40
CA GLN A 139 13.01 39.18 -13.53
C GLN A 139 14.38 39.56 -12.94
N ASP A 140 15.05 38.65 -12.23
CA ASP A 140 16.41 38.84 -11.74
C ASP A 140 17.37 39.25 -12.87
N SER A 141 18.12 40.35 -12.67
CA SER A 141 19.00 40.92 -13.69
C SER A 141 20.17 40.00 -14.04
N ARG A 142 20.49 39.02 -13.18
CA ARG A 142 21.51 37.99 -13.44
C ARG A 142 21.04 36.94 -14.45
N ILE A 143 19.72 36.74 -14.58
CA ILE A 143 19.14 35.76 -15.49
C ILE A 143 19.03 36.41 -16.87
N THR A 144 19.91 36.04 -17.77
CA THR A 144 19.94 36.48 -19.17
C THR A 144 19.74 35.29 -20.10
N LEU A 145 19.18 35.51 -21.29
CA LEU A 145 18.94 34.41 -22.22
C LEU A 145 20.26 33.72 -22.61
N SER A 146 20.31 32.39 -22.41
CA SER A 146 21.46 31.55 -22.73
C SER A 146 20.98 30.32 -23.50
N GLY A 147 20.97 30.44 -24.83
CA GLY A 147 20.33 29.45 -25.71
C GLY A 147 18.84 29.76 -25.87
N ASN A 148 17.98 28.77 -25.60
CA ASN A 148 16.53 28.98 -25.56
C ASN A 148 16.04 29.17 -24.11
N GLU A 149 14.80 29.62 -23.97
CA GLU A 149 14.15 29.89 -22.69
C GLU A 149 14.19 28.69 -21.73
N ASP A 150 13.95 27.48 -22.21
CA ASP A 150 13.86 26.30 -21.36
C ASP A 150 15.25 25.81 -20.91
N LEU A 151 16.26 25.91 -21.78
CA LEU A 151 17.67 25.68 -21.40
C LEU A 151 18.14 26.72 -20.39
N THR A 152 17.73 27.98 -20.59
CA THR A 152 18.04 29.07 -19.67
C THR A 152 17.46 28.78 -18.28
N ILE A 153 16.19 28.36 -18.22
CA ILE A 153 15.45 28.09 -16.97
C ILE A 153 15.92 26.79 -16.31
N GLY A 154 15.91 25.68 -17.04
CA GLY A 154 16.09 24.33 -16.51
C GLY A 154 17.55 23.90 -16.38
N ALA A 155 18.49 24.51 -17.12
CA ALA A 155 19.90 24.15 -17.11
C ALA A 155 20.76 25.28 -16.56
N THR A 156 20.81 26.41 -17.27
CA THR A 156 21.79 27.47 -17.02
C THR A 156 21.57 28.16 -15.67
N PHE A 157 20.33 28.53 -15.36
CA PHE A 157 19.99 29.26 -14.14
C PHE A 157 19.23 28.42 -13.10
N ARG A 158 19.04 27.12 -13.33
CA ARG A 158 18.39 26.24 -12.35
C ARG A 158 19.02 26.29 -10.96
N PRO A 159 20.36 26.22 -10.79
CA PRO A 159 20.97 26.32 -9.45
C PRO A 159 20.66 27.64 -8.74
N LEU A 160 20.64 28.75 -9.48
CA LEU A 160 20.30 30.07 -8.94
C LEU A 160 18.82 30.15 -8.54
N LEU A 161 17.94 29.64 -9.40
CA LEU A 161 16.49 29.60 -9.19
C LEU A 161 16.12 28.71 -7.99
N GLU A 162 16.74 27.54 -7.82
CA GLU A 162 16.54 26.66 -6.67
C GLU A 162 17.09 27.27 -5.37
N ALA A 163 18.33 27.77 -5.39
CA ALA A 163 19.02 28.23 -4.18
C ALA A 163 18.52 29.59 -3.65
N GLU A 164 18.27 30.55 -4.54
CA GLU A 164 17.98 31.94 -4.13
C GLU A 164 16.51 32.31 -4.27
N HIS A 165 15.79 31.69 -5.21
CA HIS A 165 14.38 31.97 -5.45
C HIS A 165 13.44 30.86 -4.93
N GLY A 166 14.00 29.72 -4.53
CA GLY A 166 13.27 28.57 -3.99
C GLY A 166 12.35 27.90 -5.02
N ILE A 167 12.71 27.96 -6.30
CA ILE A 167 11.97 27.37 -7.40
C ILE A 167 12.06 25.85 -7.36
N ARG A 168 10.91 25.18 -7.42
CA ARG A 168 10.78 23.73 -7.48
C ARG A 168 10.58 23.24 -8.90
N PHE A 169 11.52 22.45 -9.39
CA PHE A 169 11.42 21.80 -10.70
C PHE A 169 10.75 20.43 -10.56
N GLY A 170 9.90 20.06 -11.53
CA GLY A 170 9.40 18.70 -11.63
C GLY A 170 10.54 17.69 -11.86
N ASP A 171 10.44 16.52 -11.23
CA ASP A 171 11.35 15.40 -11.48
C ASP A 171 10.97 14.64 -12.76
N GLU A 172 11.74 13.58 -13.10
CA GLU A 172 11.52 12.82 -14.33
C GLU A 172 10.15 12.13 -14.36
N ASP A 173 9.71 11.57 -13.24
CA ASP A 173 8.42 10.89 -13.12
C ASP A 173 7.27 11.90 -13.21
N MET A 174 7.45 13.10 -12.67
CA MET A 174 6.49 14.20 -12.81
C MET A 174 6.43 14.68 -14.26
N ALA A 175 7.56 14.83 -14.94
CA ALA A 175 7.60 15.24 -16.34
C ALA A 175 6.98 14.17 -17.27
N ASP A 176 7.23 12.89 -17.01
CA ASP A 176 6.66 11.77 -17.80
C ASP A 176 5.14 11.67 -17.58
N ARG A 177 4.62 11.98 -16.38
CA ARG A 177 3.17 12.08 -16.11
C ARG A 177 2.56 13.36 -16.68
N PHE A 178 3.29 14.48 -16.62
CA PHE A 178 2.87 15.80 -17.12
C PHE A 178 2.84 15.87 -18.65
N ALA A 179 3.43 14.91 -19.36
CA ALA A 179 3.34 14.83 -20.81
C ALA A 179 1.91 14.55 -21.36
N PHE A 180 0.91 14.33 -20.49
CA PHE A 180 -0.51 14.09 -20.81
C PHE A 180 -0.77 12.91 -21.78
N GLU A 181 0.14 11.94 -21.87
CA GLU A 181 -0.01 10.78 -22.76
C GLU A 181 -0.71 9.58 -22.09
N ALA A 182 -1.82 9.14 -22.70
CA ALA A 182 -2.36 7.80 -22.51
C ALA A 182 -1.83 6.86 -23.61
N ALA A 183 -0.88 5.99 -23.21
CA ALA A 183 -0.42 4.73 -23.81
C ALA A 183 0.87 4.72 -24.66
N TYR A 184 1.80 3.81 -24.32
CA TYR A 184 2.74 3.18 -25.26
C TYR A 184 3.11 1.73 -24.86
N PRO A 185 3.42 0.87 -25.85
CA PRO A 185 4.49 -0.11 -25.74
C PRO A 185 5.59 0.09 -26.81
N ILE A 186 6.84 -0.05 -26.32
CA ILE A 186 8.14 -0.45 -26.92
C ILE A 186 8.44 -0.19 -28.41
N ALA A 187 9.59 0.48 -28.61
CA ALA A 187 10.47 0.62 -29.79
C ALA A 187 10.27 1.86 -30.68
N LYS A 188 11.08 2.88 -30.31
CA LYS A 188 11.40 4.16 -30.97
C LYS A 188 10.40 5.32 -30.72
N PRO A 189 10.83 6.42 -30.06
CA PRO A 189 10.01 7.61 -29.89
C PRO A 189 9.99 8.38 -31.22
N PHE A 190 8.82 8.47 -31.86
CA PHE A 190 8.65 9.36 -33.00
C PHE A 190 8.44 10.79 -32.48
N GLY A 191 9.22 11.73 -33.02
CA GLY A 191 9.19 13.14 -32.60
C GLY A 191 7.84 13.82 -32.85
N PHE A 192 7.54 14.80 -31.99
CA PHE A 192 6.41 15.73 -31.99
C PHE A 192 5.05 15.15 -31.54
N HIS A 193 4.91 15.03 -30.21
CA HIS A 193 3.80 14.40 -29.50
C HIS A 193 2.45 15.17 -29.61
N GLY A 194 2.47 16.49 -29.83
CA GLY A 194 1.26 17.33 -29.91
C GLY A 194 0.34 17.01 -31.10
N LEU A 195 0.91 16.72 -32.28
CA LEU A 195 0.14 16.48 -33.51
C LEU A 195 -0.58 15.12 -33.51
N PHE A 196 0.00 14.11 -32.85
CA PHE A 196 -0.64 12.81 -32.68
C PHE A 196 -1.84 12.90 -31.72
N ASN A 197 -1.67 13.61 -30.60
CA ASN A 197 -2.77 13.87 -29.66
C ASN A 197 -3.90 14.67 -30.33
N PHE A 198 -3.55 15.72 -31.09
CA PHE A 198 -4.49 16.52 -31.88
C PHE A 198 -5.36 15.67 -32.83
N CYS A 199 -4.76 14.72 -33.57
CA CYS A 199 -5.50 13.81 -34.46
C CYS A 199 -6.51 12.92 -33.73
N ARG A 200 -6.29 12.64 -32.44
CA ARG A 200 -7.18 11.76 -31.66
C ARG A 200 -8.43 12.48 -31.17
N VAL A 201 -8.35 13.80 -30.96
CA VAL A 201 -9.40 14.58 -30.27
C VAL A 201 -10.18 15.49 -31.21
N VAL A 202 -9.64 15.82 -32.38
CA VAL A 202 -10.35 16.61 -33.40
C VAL A 202 -11.16 15.71 -34.34
N PRO A 203 -12.46 16.00 -34.58
CA PRO A 203 -13.28 15.27 -35.53
C PRO A 203 -12.63 15.16 -36.92
N GLN A 204 -12.77 14.01 -37.58
CA GLN A 204 -12.09 13.74 -38.86
C GLN A 204 -12.53 14.71 -39.97
N ASP A 205 -13.81 15.09 -40.02
CA ASP A 205 -14.31 16.06 -40.99
C ASP A 205 -13.77 17.47 -40.73
N GLU A 206 -13.56 17.82 -39.47
CA GLU A 206 -12.96 19.09 -39.07
C GLU A 206 -11.45 19.13 -39.41
N LEU A 207 -10.73 18.04 -39.14
CA LEU A 207 -9.31 17.91 -39.46
C LEU A 207 -9.06 17.95 -40.98
N ALA A 208 -9.97 17.37 -41.77
CA ALA A 208 -9.90 17.45 -43.23
C ALA A 208 -10.11 18.88 -43.74
N LYS A 209 -11.06 19.63 -43.18
CA LYS A 209 -11.29 21.06 -43.52
C LYS A 209 -10.11 21.95 -43.12
N LEU A 210 -9.46 21.64 -42.01
CA LEU A 210 -8.30 22.39 -41.52
C LEU A 210 -7.12 22.34 -42.50
N ALA A 211 -6.94 21.23 -43.22
CA ALA A 211 -5.87 21.07 -44.20
C ALA A 211 -5.87 22.16 -45.27
N GLU A 212 -7.05 22.65 -45.67
CA GLU A 212 -7.20 23.70 -46.67
C GLU A 212 -6.72 25.07 -46.18
N GLN A 213 -6.67 25.27 -44.85
CA GLN A 213 -6.34 26.53 -44.19
C GLN A 213 -4.84 26.67 -43.89
N PHE A 214 -4.04 25.61 -44.10
CA PHE A 214 -2.60 25.66 -43.82
C PHE A 214 -1.86 26.57 -44.79
N SER A 215 -0.96 27.42 -44.28
CA SER A 215 -0.15 28.32 -45.10
C SER A 215 0.87 27.56 -45.96
N PRO A 216 1.44 28.17 -47.03
CA PRO A 216 2.51 27.56 -47.81
C PRO A 216 3.74 27.15 -46.97
N ALA A 217 4.04 27.89 -45.89
CA ALA A 217 5.11 27.56 -44.97
C ALA A 217 4.83 26.24 -44.22
N ILE A 218 3.61 26.08 -43.70
CA ILE A 218 3.17 24.86 -43.02
C ILE A 218 3.10 23.68 -44.00
N ALA A 219 2.63 23.93 -45.23
CA ALA A 219 2.57 22.91 -46.27
C ALA A 219 3.96 22.29 -46.56
N ARG A 220 5.02 23.11 -46.51
CA ARG A 220 6.41 22.66 -46.68
C ARG A 220 7.03 22.03 -45.43
N SER A 221 6.41 22.22 -44.27
CA SER A 221 6.98 21.82 -42.98
C SER A 221 7.12 20.29 -42.85
N PRO A 222 8.22 19.78 -42.27
CA PRO A 222 8.33 18.36 -41.90
C PRO A 222 7.22 17.87 -40.96
N GLN A 223 6.63 18.79 -40.19
CA GLN A 223 5.55 18.53 -39.25
C GLN A 223 4.26 18.09 -39.94
N LEU A 224 3.93 18.71 -41.09
CA LEU A 224 2.76 18.31 -41.87
C LEU A 224 2.92 16.88 -42.43
N LEU A 225 4.13 16.52 -42.87
CA LEU A 225 4.43 15.15 -43.30
C LEU A 225 4.25 14.15 -42.17
N GLN A 226 4.71 14.48 -40.96
CA GLN A 226 4.50 13.63 -39.80
C GLN A 226 3.02 13.50 -39.41
N LEU A 227 2.24 14.59 -39.52
CA LEU A 227 0.80 14.57 -39.29
C LEU A 227 0.06 13.64 -40.27
N ILE A 228 0.46 13.63 -41.55
CA ILE A 228 -0.07 12.71 -42.57
C ILE A 228 0.22 11.25 -42.17
N ARG A 229 1.45 10.94 -41.75
CA ARG A 229 1.82 9.60 -41.27
C ARG A 229 0.97 9.19 -40.06
N ASN A 230 0.73 10.10 -39.13
CA ASN A 230 -0.10 9.86 -37.95
C ASN A 230 -1.56 9.57 -38.32
N CYS A 231 -2.16 10.34 -39.24
CA CYS A 231 -3.51 10.10 -39.74
C CYS A 231 -3.62 8.73 -40.42
N ILE A 232 -2.62 8.34 -41.21
CA ILE A 232 -2.54 7.02 -41.85
C ILE A 232 -2.44 5.90 -40.80
N ALA A 233 -1.59 6.07 -39.77
CA ALA A 233 -1.44 5.12 -38.69
C ALA A 233 -2.73 4.92 -37.87
N LEU A 234 -3.54 5.99 -37.73
CA LEU A 234 -4.82 5.99 -37.03
C LEU A 234 -6.01 5.57 -37.92
N GLY A 235 -5.78 5.29 -39.20
CA GLY A 235 -6.85 4.94 -40.16
C GLY A 235 -7.79 6.10 -40.51
N GLN A 236 -7.35 7.34 -40.32
CA GLN A 236 -8.09 8.57 -40.65
C GLN A 236 -7.82 8.97 -42.10
N TRP A 237 -8.42 8.23 -43.04
CA TRP A 237 -8.09 8.33 -44.46
C TRP A 237 -8.46 9.69 -45.09
N GLN A 238 -9.63 10.25 -44.76
CA GLN A 238 -10.07 11.53 -45.34
C GLN A 238 -9.17 12.71 -44.90
N PRO A 239 -8.82 12.87 -43.61
CA PRO A 239 -7.79 13.82 -43.18
C PRO A 239 -6.44 13.62 -43.87
N ALA A 240 -5.93 12.39 -43.93
CA ALA A 240 -4.65 12.09 -44.55
C ALA A 240 -4.60 12.53 -46.03
N ILE A 241 -5.69 12.30 -46.77
CA ILE A 241 -5.83 12.73 -48.17
C ILE A 241 -5.79 14.26 -48.27
N GLY A 242 -6.58 14.98 -47.46
CA GLY A 242 -6.62 16.45 -47.48
C GLY A 242 -5.26 17.08 -47.16
N LEU A 243 -4.59 16.60 -46.12
CA LEU A 243 -3.27 17.06 -45.67
C LEU A 243 -2.18 16.77 -46.70
N ALA A 244 -2.17 15.57 -47.30
CA ALA A 244 -1.20 15.20 -48.32
C ALA A 244 -1.38 16.02 -49.61
N ARG A 245 -2.63 16.26 -50.04
CA ARG A 245 -2.92 17.16 -51.16
C ARG A 245 -2.43 18.58 -50.88
N ARG A 246 -2.72 19.12 -49.69
CA ARG A 246 -2.22 20.45 -49.31
C ARG A 246 -0.69 20.52 -49.37
N ARG A 247 0.01 19.51 -48.84
CA ARG A 247 1.47 19.46 -48.92
C ARG A 247 1.99 19.45 -50.35
N LEU A 248 1.39 18.63 -51.22
CA LEU A 248 1.78 18.52 -52.63
C LEU A 248 1.51 19.79 -53.44
N THR A 249 0.56 20.64 -53.03
CA THR A 249 0.40 21.97 -53.65
C THR A 249 1.60 22.90 -53.41
N ALA A 250 2.38 22.66 -52.35
CA ALA A 250 3.57 23.45 -52.01
C ALA A 250 4.90 22.75 -52.35
N LEU A 251 4.88 21.43 -52.51
CA LEU A 251 6.01 20.54 -52.84
C LEU A 251 5.54 19.47 -53.85
N SER A 252 5.45 19.83 -55.13
CA SER A 252 4.92 18.94 -56.18
C SER A 252 5.68 17.63 -56.31
N ASP A 253 6.98 17.63 -55.99
CA ASP A 253 7.91 16.52 -56.23
C ASP A 253 8.20 15.71 -54.95
N ASP A 254 7.40 15.88 -53.89
CA ASP A 254 7.52 15.11 -52.63
C ASP A 254 7.01 13.66 -52.82
N ALA A 255 7.93 12.79 -53.27
CA ALA A 255 7.64 11.39 -53.57
C ALA A 255 7.08 10.60 -52.38
N GLU A 256 7.48 10.93 -51.15
CA GLU A 256 6.95 10.27 -49.95
C GLU A 256 5.49 10.66 -49.72
N THR A 257 5.17 11.95 -49.85
CA THR A 257 3.80 12.45 -49.71
C THR A 257 2.89 11.89 -50.81
N GLN A 258 3.39 11.76 -52.04
CA GLN A 258 2.66 11.11 -53.14
C GLN A 258 2.33 9.65 -52.82
N ALA A 259 3.29 8.90 -52.26
CA ALA A 259 3.08 7.51 -51.85
C ALA A 259 2.05 7.39 -50.71
N LEU A 260 2.14 8.25 -49.69
CA LEU A 260 1.19 8.31 -48.57
C LEU A 260 -0.23 8.71 -49.04
N LEU A 261 -0.34 9.63 -49.99
CA LEU A 261 -1.61 10.00 -50.62
C LEU A 261 -2.22 8.81 -51.36
N GLN A 262 -1.43 8.13 -52.19
CA GLN A 262 -1.91 6.96 -52.94
C GLN A 262 -2.37 5.83 -52.00
N GLN A 263 -1.63 5.61 -50.90
CA GLN A 263 -2.01 4.66 -49.85
C GLN A 263 -3.35 5.03 -49.22
N ALA A 264 -3.51 6.28 -48.79
CA ALA A 264 -4.72 6.75 -48.12
C ALA A 264 -5.95 6.72 -49.05
N GLU A 265 -5.80 7.13 -50.31
CA GLU A 265 -6.89 7.09 -51.31
C GLU A 265 -7.30 5.65 -51.66
N THR A 266 -6.33 4.73 -51.75
CA THR A 266 -6.61 3.32 -52.01
C THR A 266 -7.34 2.70 -50.82
N ALA A 267 -6.89 2.95 -49.59
CA ALA A 267 -7.55 2.49 -48.37
C ALA A 267 -8.97 3.07 -48.24
N ALA A 268 -9.17 4.35 -48.55
CA ALA A 268 -10.49 4.98 -48.52
C ALA A 268 -11.48 4.39 -49.54
N ARG A 269 -11.00 3.90 -50.70
CA ARG A 269 -11.83 3.28 -51.75
C ARG A 269 -12.13 1.80 -51.51
N THR A 270 -11.24 1.10 -50.80
CA THR A 270 -11.25 -0.38 -50.73
C THR A 270 -11.58 -0.94 -49.36
N ALA A 271 -11.53 -0.14 -48.29
CA ALA A 271 -11.87 -0.61 -46.95
C ALA A 271 -13.39 -0.65 -46.75
N PRO A 272 -14.03 -1.84 -46.67
CA PRO A 272 -15.35 -1.92 -46.05
C PRO A 272 -15.23 -1.48 -44.58
N ALA A 273 -16.31 -0.93 -44.00
CA ALA A 273 -16.39 -0.76 -42.56
C ALA A 273 -16.20 -2.13 -41.90
N ALA A 274 -15.05 -2.36 -41.27
CA ALA A 274 -14.73 -3.64 -40.68
C ALA A 274 -15.82 -4.03 -39.67
N ALA A 275 -16.42 -5.22 -39.82
CA ALA A 275 -17.42 -5.69 -38.87
C ALA A 275 -16.76 -5.95 -37.52
N ARG A 276 -17.52 -5.87 -36.42
CA ARG A 276 -17.02 -6.04 -35.03
C ARG A 276 -16.03 -7.22 -34.88
N ASN A 277 -16.24 -8.32 -35.58
CA ASN A 277 -15.46 -9.54 -35.42
C ASN A 277 -14.31 -9.72 -36.42
N ASP A 278 -14.18 -8.85 -37.42
CA ASP A 278 -13.14 -8.95 -38.45
C ASP A 278 -11.75 -8.64 -37.86
N ARG A 279 -10.68 -9.09 -38.51
CA ARG A 279 -9.34 -8.65 -38.12
C ARG A 279 -9.20 -7.16 -38.39
N CYS A 280 -8.61 -6.46 -37.43
CA CYS A 280 -8.49 -5.02 -37.49
C CYS A 280 -7.57 -4.64 -38.67
N PRO A 281 -8.01 -3.74 -39.57
CA PRO A 281 -7.26 -3.36 -40.77
C PRO A 281 -5.88 -2.74 -40.47
N CYS A 282 -5.66 -2.25 -39.25
CA CYS A 282 -4.39 -1.65 -38.83
C CYS A 282 -3.22 -2.63 -38.65
N GLY A 283 -3.39 -3.92 -38.96
CA GLY A 283 -2.32 -4.92 -38.88
C GLY A 283 -1.96 -5.40 -37.47
N SER A 284 -2.68 -4.97 -36.42
CA SER A 284 -2.37 -5.32 -35.02
C SER A 284 -2.63 -6.79 -34.65
N GLY A 285 -3.17 -7.59 -35.57
CA GLY A 285 -3.57 -8.98 -35.33
C GLY A 285 -4.83 -9.16 -34.47
N LYS A 286 -5.35 -8.09 -33.85
CA LYS A 286 -6.55 -8.09 -33.01
C LYS A 286 -7.82 -7.99 -33.87
N ARG A 287 -8.99 -8.37 -33.31
CA ARG A 287 -10.28 -8.14 -33.98
C ARG A 287 -10.67 -6.65 -33.90
N PHE A 288 -11.45 -6.15 -34.86
CA PHE A 288 -11.84 -4.76 -34.98
C PHE A 288 -12.49 -4.22 -33.69
N LYS A 289 -13.43 -4.97 -33.07
CA LYS A 289 -14.04 -4.62 -31.75
C LYS A 289 -13.07 -4.52 -30.57
N HIS A 290 -11.86 -5.05 -30.71
CA HIS A 290 -10.82 -5.03 -29.68
C HIS A 290 -9.64 -4.12 -30.07
N CYS A 291 -9.82 -3.31 -31.12
CA CYS A 291 -8.84 -2.37 -31.64
C CYS A 291 -9.55 -1.07 -32.06
N HIS A 292 -9.74 -0.80 -33.35
CA HIS A 292 -10.33 0.47 -33.80
C HIS A 292 -11.86 0.58 -33.58
N GLY A 293 -12.59 -0.54 -33.58
CA GLY A 293 -14.02 -0.59 -33.21
C GLY A 293 -14.28 -0.47 -31.71
N ALA A 294 -13.24 -0.40 -30.87
CA ALA A 294 -13.34 -0.08 -29.45
C ALA A 294 -13.32 1.44 -29.18
N ILE A 295 -12.94 2.24 -30.17
CA ILE A 295 -12.71 3.69 -30.02
C ILE A 295 -14.01 4.50 -30.25
N GLY A 296 -15.13 3.84 -30.58
CA GLY A 296 -16.39 4.50 -30.97
C GLY A 296 -17.66 4.13 -30.20
N ALA A 297 -17.59 3.30 -29.15
CA ALA A 297 -18.71 3.09 -28.24
C ALA A 297 -18.22 3.33 -26.81
N ALA A 298 -18.74 4.35 -26.14
CA ALA A 298 -18.53 4.51 -24.70
C ALA A 298 -18.94 3.19 -24.03
N LEU A 299 -18.00 2.55 -23.35
CA LEU A 299 -18.30 1.34 -22.58
C LEU A 299 -19.35 1.73 -21.54
N SER A 300 -20.41 0.92 -21.43
CA SER A 300 -21.40 1.11 -20.38
C SER A 300 -20.74 0.95 -19.01
N ALA A 301 -21.40 1.44 -17.96
CA ALA A 301 -20.92 1.24 -16.59
C ALA A 301 -20.74 -0.27 -16.28
N ASP A 302 -21.65 -1.11 -16.77
CA ASP A 302 -21.56 -2.58 -16.65
C ASP A 302 -20.34 -3.15 -17.41
N ASP A 303 -20.10 -2.70 -18.64
CA ASP A 303 -18.93 -3.16 -19.42
C ASP A 303 -17.61 -2.78 -18.73
N LEU A 304 -17.55 -1.57 -18.17
CA LEU A 304 -16.40 -1.09 -17.39
C LEU A 304 -16.22 -1.91 -16.12
N ALA A 305 -17.29 -2.16 -15.37
CA ALA A 305 -17.23 -2.97 -14.15
C ALA A 305 -16.81 -4.43 -14.45
N GLN A 306 -17.32 -5.03 -15.52
CA GLN A 306 -16.94 -6.39 -15.94
C GLN A 306 -15.48 -6.47 -16.43
N ARG A 307 -15.02 -5.44 -17.16
CA ARG A 307 -13.61 -5.35 -17.57
C ARG A 307 -12.69 -5.20 -16.35
N GLY A 308 -13.08 -4.36 -15.39
CA GLY A 308 -12.40 -4.18 -14.12
C GLY A 308 -12.30 -5.49 -13.33
N LEU A 309 -13.39 -6.27 -13.27
CA LEU A 309 -13.40 -7.60 -12.65
C LEU A 309 -12.43 -8.56 -13.33
N GLY A 310 -12.39 -8.56 -14.66
CA GLY A 310 -11.41 -9.32 -15.43
C GLY A 310 -9.96 -8.93 -15.09
N ALA A 311 -9.67 -7.63 -14.95
CA ALA A 311 -8.34 -7.15 -14.56
C ALA A 311 -7.99 -7.53 -13.11
N HIS A 312 -8.93 -7.38 -12.18
CA HIS A 312 -8.74 -7.74 -10.77
C HIS A 312 -8.40 -9.22 -10.62
N ARG A 313 -9.10 -10.11 -11.33
CA ARG A 313 -8.82 -11.57 -11.33
C ARG A 313 -7.43 -11.93 -11.86
N ARG A 314 -6.83 -11.09 -12.71
CA ARG A 314 -5.45 -11.26 -13.20
C ARG A 314 -4.41 -10.63 -12.29
N GLY A 315 -4.82 -9.96 -11.22
CA GLY A 315 -3.93 -9.22 -10.32
C GLY A 315 -3.52 -7.83 -10.83
N ASP A 316 -4.08 -7.35 -11.94
CA ASP A 316 -3.85 -5.99 -12.44
C ASP A 316 -4.77 -5.01 -11.72
N ILE A 317 -4.41 -4.71 -10.46
CA ILE A 317 -5.23 -3.92 -9.54
C ILE A 317 -5.40 -2.48 -10.03
N ASP A 318 -4.38 -1.89 -10.67
CA ASP A 318 -4.44 -0.51 -11.14
C ASP A 318 -5.31 -0.36 -12.39
N ALA A 319 -5.30 -1.35 -13.31
CA ALA A 319 -6.28 -1.38 -14.39
C ALA A 319 -7.70 -1.61 -13.87
N ALA A 320 -7.88 -2.51 -12.89
CA ALA A 320 -9.18 -2.76 -12.28
C ALA A 320 -9.75 -1.50 -11.62
N GLU A 321 -8.93 -0.79 -10.84
CA GLU A 321 -9.34 0.44 -10.16
C GLU A 321 -9.75 1.54 -11.15
N ARG A 322 -8.99 1.73 -12.24
CA ARG A 322 -9.36 2.67 -13.32
C ARG A 322 -10.72 2.33 -13.92
N ASP A 323 -10.96 1.06 -14.20
CA ASP A 323 -12.20 0.59 -14.81
C ASP A 323 -13.40 0.75 -13.86
N TYR A 324 -13.25 0.42 -12.58
CA TYR A 324 -14.32 0.64 -11.59
C TYR A 324 -14.60 2.13 -11.37
N ARG A 325 -13.57 2.99 -11.32
CA ARG A 325 -13.77 4.45 -11.26
C ARG A 325 -14.47 4.97 -12.51
N GLY A 326 -14.11 4.46 -13.69
CA GLY A 326 -14.82 4.76 -14.93
C GLY A 326 -16.30 4.33 -14.88
N ALA A 327 -16.57 3.14 -14.34
CA ALA A 327 -17.94 2.65 -14.14
C ALA A 327 -18.73 3.58 -13.20
N LEU A 328 -18.13 4.07 -12.11
CA LEU A 328 -18.77 5.02 -11.20
C LEU A 328 -18.94 6.42 -11.79
N ALA A 329 -18.03 6.87 -12.67
CA ALA A 329 -18.21 8.12 -13.39
C ALA A 329 -19.42 8.06 -14.34
N ALA A 330 -19.65 6.90 -14.95
CA ALA A 330 -20.81 6.66 -15.81
C ALA A 330 -22.10 6.37 -15.02
N SER A 331 -22.00 5.68 -13.89
CA SER A 331 -23.11 5.35 -12.99
C SER A 331 -22.64 5.37 -11.52
N PRO A 332 -22.84 6.48 -10.78
CA PRO A 332 -22.31 6.66 -9.43
C PRO A 332 -22.76 5.63 -8.39
N GLN A 333 -23.85 4.91 -8.66
CA GLN A 333 -24.41 3.90 -7.77
C GLN A 333 -24.27 2.48 -8.34
N HIS A 334 -23.27 2.24 -9.20
CA HIS A 334 -23.03 0.90 -9.73
C HIS A 334 -22.54 -0.07 -8.63
N PRO A 335 -23.32 -1.09 -8.22
CA PRO A 335 -23.02 -1.88 -7.02
C PRO A 335 -21.71 -2.65 -7.10
N LEU A 336 -21.42 -3.28 -8.25
CA LEU A 336 -20.19 -4.06 -8.46
C LEU A 336 -18.92 -3.19 -8.38
N ALA A 337 -18.95 -2.00 -8.98
CA ALA A 337 -17.82 -1.08 -8.98
C ALA A 337 -17.58 -0.48 -7.59
N LEU A 338 -18.64 -0.11 -6.86
CA LEU A 338 -18.56 0.26 -5.45
C LEU A 338 -17.94 -0.87 -4.62
N HIS A 339 -18.45 -2.10 -4.76
CA HIS A 339 -17.95 -3.26 -4.03
C HIS A 339 -16.45 -3.46 -4.23
N TYR A 340 -15.99 -3.54 -5.47
CA TYR A 340 -14.58 -3.82 -5.74
C TYR A 340 -13.65 -2.64 -5.49
N LEU A 341 -14.10 -1.39 -5.54
CA LEU A 341 -13.31 -0.25 -5.03
C LEU A 341 -13.14 -0.33 -3.51
N GLY A 342 -14.18 -0.74 -2.79
CA GLY A 342 -14.09 -1.06 -1.36
C GLY A 342 -13.09 -2.18 -1.08
N VAL A 343 -13.14 -3.29 -1.84
CA VAL A 343 -12.17 -4.38 -1.73
C VAL A 343 -10.74 -3.92 -2.01
N ILE A 344 -10.52 -3.11 -3.04
CA ILE A 344 -9.18 -2.56 -3.36
C ILE A 344 -8.68 -1.63 -2.25
N ALA A 345 -9.54 -0.76 -1.71
CA ALA A 345 -9.19 0.10 -0.58
C ALA A 345 -8.79 -0.74 0.65
N TYR A 346 -9.53 -1.81 0.93
CA TYR A 346 -9.23 -2.75 2.00
C TYR A 346 -7.90 -3.49 1.79
N GLN A 347 -7.66 -4.04 0.58
CA GLN A 347 -6.40 -4.69 0.20
C GLN A 347 -5.18 -3.76 0.32
N ARG A 348 -5.38 -2.45 0.16
CA ARG A 348 -4.35 -1.41 0.37
C ARG A 348 -4.21 -0.96 1.84
N GLY A 349 -4.82 -1.67 2.79
CA GLY A 349 -4.70 -1.38 4.21
C GLY A 349 -5.49 -0.14 4.67
N ARG A 350 -6.52 0.27 3.92
CA ARG A 350 -7.37 1.43 4.23
C ARG A 350 -8.81 0.99 4.56
N PRO A 351 -9.04 0.33 5.71
CA PRO A 351 -10.37 -0.18 6.07
C PRO A 351 -11.40 0.93 6.31
N VAL A 352 -10.97 2.10 6.81
CA VAL A 352 -11.84 3.26 7.01
C VAL A 352 -12.38 3.77 5.67
N ASP A 353 -11.53 3.88 4.65
CA ASP A 353 -11.92 4.30 3.31
C ASP A 353 -12.78 3.24 2.59
N ALA A 354 -12.52 1.96 2.84
CA ALA A 354 -13.23 0.84 2.23
C ALA A 354 -14.69 0.73 2.69
N LEU A 355 -14.94 1.02 3.96
CA LEU A 355 -16.23 0.84 4.61
C LEU A 355 -17.41 1.49 3.87
N PRO A 356 -17.41 2.80 3.53
CA PRO A 356 -18.56 3.44 2.89
C PRO A 356 -18.88 2.84 1.52
N PHE A 357 -17.88 2.38 0.77
CA PHE A 357 -18.09 1.72 -0.52
C PHE A 357 -18.80 0.37 -0.36
N LEU A 358 -18.34 -0.45 0.59
CA LEU A 358 -18.93 -1.78 0.84
C LEU A 358 -20.31 -1.70 1.47
N GLU A 359 -20.54 -0.77 2.40
CA GLU A 359 -21.86 -0.51 2.97
C GLU A 359 -22.84 -0.09 1.86
N ARG A 360 -22.43 0.81 0.97
CA ARG A 360 -23.30 1.26 -0.13
C ARG A 360 -23.58 0.15 -1.14
N ALA A 361 -22.58 -0.66 -1.49
CA ALA A 361 -22.78 -1.80 -2.39
C ALA A 361 -23.77 -2.82 -1.80
N ALA A 362 -23.61 -3.17 -0.51
CA ALA A 362 -24.50 -4.11 0.17
C ALA A 362 -25.94 -3.56 0.34
N GLN A 363 -26.12 -2.25 0.47
CA GLN A 363 -27.45 -1.61 0.48
C GLN A 363 -28.13 -1.68 -0.89
N LEU A 364 -27.39 -1.48 -1.98
CA LEU A 364 -27.91 -1.46 -3.34
C LEU A 364 -28.21 -2.87 -3.87
N SER A 365 -27.49 -3.88 -3.39
CA SER A 365 -27.65 -5.28 -3.77
C SER A 365 -27.72 -6.16 -2.53
N PRO A 366 -28.84 -6.12 -1.77
CA PRO A 366 -28.95 -6.79 -0.48
C PRO A 366 -28.95 -8.32 -0.57
N ASP A 367 -29.18 -8.88 -1.75
CA ASP A 367 -29.23 -10.32 -2.00
C ASP A 367 -27.88 -10.92 -2.41
N GLU A 368 -26.83 -10.09 -2.59
CA GLU A 368 -25.47 -10.56 -2.96
C GLU A 368 -24.66 -10.99 -1.72
N PRO A 369 -24.41 -12.30 -1.51
CA PRO A 369 -23.77 -12.79 -0.27
C PRO A 369 -22.34 -12.28 -0.09
N GLU A 370 -21.55 -12.23 -1.17
CA GLU A 370 -20.16 -11.78 -1.17
C GLU A 370 -20.02 -10.31 -0.71
N PHE A 371 -21.04 -9.48 -0.98
CA PHE A 371 -21.01 -8.07 -0.56
C PHE A 371 -21.08 -7.95 0.95
N HIS A 372 -21.97 -8.71 1.59
CA HIS A 372 -22.07 -8.76 3.04
C HIS A 372 -20.86 -9.45 3.69
N ASN A 373 -20.30 -10.50 3.06
CA ASN A 373 -19.08 -11.15 3.55
C ASN A 373 -17.89 -10.18 3.57
N ASN A 374 -17.64 -9.45 2.48
CA ASN A 374 -16.53 -8.49 2.42
C ASN A 374 -16.76 -7.26 3.32
N LEU A 375 -18.01 -6.81 3.47
CA LEU A 375 -18.36 -5.79 4.47
C LEU A 375 -18.01 -6.27 5.89
N GLY A 376 -18.33 -7.53 6.23
CA GLY A 376 -17.97 -8.13 7.51
C GLY A 376 -16.47 -8.11 7.77
N LEU A 377 -15.63 -8.41 6.77
CA LEU A 377 -14.17 -8.38 6.89
C LEU A 377 -13.66 -6.99 7.29
N VAL A 378 -14.16 -5.95 6.63
CA VAL A 378 -13.80 -4.56 6.95
C VAL A 378 -14.28 -4.17 8.35
N LEU A 379 -15.48 -4.59 8.75
CA LEU A 379 -16.00 -4.32 10.09
C LEU A 379 -15.15 -4.99 11.19
N VAL A 380 -14.65 -6.21 10.97
CA VAL A 380 -13.71 -6.88 11.90
C VAL A 380 -12.41 -6.09 12.06
N ASP A 381 -11.82 -5.60 10.96
CA ASP A 381 -10.58 -4.82 11.03
C ASP A 381 -10.76 -3.42 11.66
N LEU A 382 -11.99 -2.91 11.64
CA LEU A 382 -12.41 -1.72 12.36
C LEU A 382 -12.86 -2.00 13.80
N ASP A 383 -12.68 -3.24 14.30
CA ASP A 383 -13.05 -3.67 15.66
C ASP A 383 -14.57 -3.65 15.96
N ARG A 384 -15.42 -3.58 14.91
CA ARG A 384 -16.89 -3.55 14.95
C ARG A 384 -17.49 -4.96 14.82
N HIS A 385 -17.12 -5.84 15.74
CA HIS A 385 -17.41 -7.29 15.65
C HIS A 385 -18.90 -7.64 15.62
N ASP A 386 -19.76 -6.98 16.40
CA ASP A 386 -21.20 -7.30 16.43
C ASP A 386 -21.89 -6.95 15.09
N GLU A 387 -21.45 -5.87 14.45
CA GLU A 387 -21.93 -5.48 13.13
C GLU A 387 -21.41 -6.44 12.05
N ALA A 388 -20.16 -6.90 12.18
CA ALA A 388 -19.60 -7.93 11.32
C ALA A 388 -20.39 -9.25 11.42
N ILE A 389 -20.75 -9.69 12.64
CA ILE A 389 -21.62 -10.86 12.87
C ILE A 389 -22.95 -10.67 12.13
N GLY A 390 -23.55 -9.47 12.21
CA GLY A 390 -24.77 -9.12 11.47
C GLY A 390 -24.58 -9.24 9.95
N ALA A 391 -23.46 -8.76 9.40
CA ALA A 391 -23.14 -8.84 7.98
C ALA A 391 -22.94 -10.30 7.52
N TYR A 392 -22.16 -11.10 8.23
CA TYR A 392 -21.96 -12.52 7.89
C TYR A 392 -23.27 -13.32 7.96
N ARG A 393 -24.12 -13.06 8.95
CA ARG A 393 -25.45 -13.68 9.02
C ARG A 393 -26.33 -13.31 7.82
N ARG A 394 -26.26 -12.07 7.33
CA ARG A 394 -26.95 -11.67 6.09
C ARG A 394 -26.40 -12.45 4.89
N ALA A 395 -25.09 -12.56 4.74
CA ALA A 395 -24.47 -13.37 3.68
C ALA A 395 -25.00 -14.83 3.72
N LEU A 396 -24.99 -15.45 4.91
CA LEU A 396 -25.41 -16.83 5.12
C LEU A 396 -26.92 -17.06 4.98
N SER A 397 -27.74 -16.02 5.19
CA SER A 397 -29.19 -16.08 4.91
C SER A 397 -29.50 -16.14 3.41
N ARG A 398 -28.57 -15.68 2.57
CA ARG A 398 -28.68 -15.70 1.10
C ARG A 398 -27.99 -16.92 0.50
N ASP A 399 -26.85 -17.30 1.04
CA ASP A 399 -26.14 -18.53 0.69
C ASP A 399 -25.65 -19.26 1.95
N SER A 400 -26.42 -20.26 2.37
CA SER A 400 -26.07 -21.09 3.52
C SER A 400 -24.88 -22.03 3.28
N LEU A 401 -24.45 -22.21 2.03
CA LEU A 401 -23.33 -23.07 1.62
C LEU A 401 -22.01 -22.31 1.49
N HIS A 402 -21.99 -21.02 1.82
CA HIS A 402 -20.81 -20.17 1.74
C HIS A 402 -19.81 -20.46 2.87
N ALA A 403 -18.94 -21.45 2.67
CA ALA A 403 -17.96 -21.91 3.67
C ALA A 403 -17.07 -20.77 4.23
N THR A 404 -16.62 -19.84 3.37
CA THR A 404 -15.80 -18.69 3.79
C THR A 404 -16.55 -17.77 4.74
N ALA A 405 -17.84 -17.49 4.50
CA ALA A 405 -18.65 -16.67 5.40
C ALA A 405 -18.88 -17.35 6.76
N TRP A 406 -19.04 -18.68 6.80
CA TRP A 406 -19.08 -19.44 8.05
C TRP A 406 -17.78 -19.36 8.84
N ASN A 407 -16.62 -19.49 8.18
CA ASN A 407 -15.31 -19.30 8.82
C ASN A 407 -15.17 -17.89 9.41
N ASN A 408 -15.53 -16.87 8.63
CA ASN A 408 -15.41 -15.47 9.04
C ASN A 408 -16.38 -15.12 10.18
N LEU A 409 -17.59 -15.70 10.18
CA LEU A 409 -18.52 -15.61 11.31
C LEU A 409 -17.92 -16.22 12.59
N GLY A 410 -17.25 -17.37 12.47
CA GLY A 410 -16.54 -18.01 13.57
C GLY A 410 -15.45 -17.11 14.17
N LEU A 411 -14.62 -16.49 13.33
CA LEU A 411 -13.62 -15.51 13.74
C LEU A 411 -14.24 -14.29 14.44
N ALA A 412 -15.36 -13.79 13.93
CA ALA A 412 -16.05 -12.66 14.55
C ALA A 412 -16.59 -13.02 15.95
N PHE A 413 -17.13 -14.23 16.13
CA PHE A 413 -17.54 -14.74 17.45
C PHE A 413 -16.36 -14.93 18.40
N THR A 414 -15.22 -15.47 17.93
CA THR A 414 -13.99 -15.56 18.74
C THR A 414 -13.56 -14.19 19.21
N GLY A 415 -13.60 -13.19 18.32
CA GLY A 415 -13.42 -11.79 18.71
C GLY A 415 -14.39 -11.39 19.82
N SER A 416 -15.69 -11.66 19.70
CA SER A 416 -16.64 -11.28 20.76
C SER A 416 -16.59 -12.18 22.02
N ASN A 417 -15.55 -13.01 22.21
CA ASN A 417 -15.44 -14.02 23.29
C ASN A 417 -16.61 -15.02 23.34
N ARG A 418 -17.31 -15.21 22.22
CA ARG A 418 -18.47 -16.10 22.06
C ARG A 418 -18.02 -17.45 21.52
N LEU A 419 -17.23 -18.17 22.32
CA LEU A 419 -16.47 -19.34 21.84
C LEU A 419 -17.34 -20.51 21.36
N LEU A 420 -18.47 -20.76 22.02
CA LEU A 420 -19.37 -21.86 21.62
C LEU A 420 -19.96 -21.60 20.24
N GLU A 421 -20.43 -20.38 19.98
CA GLU A 421 -20.93 -20.00 18.64
C GLU A 421 -19.81 -19.99 17.59
N ALA A 422 -18.59 -19.62 17.99
CA ALA A 422 -17.43 -19.70 17.11
C ALA A 422 -17.14 -21.14 16.66
N ILE A 423 -17.10 -22.09 17.61
CA ILE A 423 -16.88 -23.52 17.36
C ILE A 423 -17.97 -24.07 16.42
N GLU A 424 -19.24 -23.73 16.64
CA GLU A 424 -20.34 -24.17 15.79
C GLU A 424 -20.17 -23.65 14.35
N ALA A 425 -19.91 -22.35 14.17
CA ALA A 425 -19.73 -21.74 12.85
C ALA A 425 -18.52 -22.33 12.09
N LEU A 426 -17.40 -22.58 12.79
CA LEU A 426 -16.19 -23.15 12.20
C LEU A 426 -16.40 -24.61 11.80
N ARG A 427 -17.11 -25.41 12.62
CA ARG A 427 -17.52 -26.76 12.23
C ARG A 427 -18.40 -26.76 10.98
N LYS A 428 -19.32 -25.80 10.84
CA LYS A 428 -20.11 -25.65 9.59
C LYS A 428 -19.22 -25.35 8.38
N ALA A 429 -18.23 -24.47 8.52
CA ALA A 429 -17.28 -24.20 7.44
C ALA A 429 -16.53 -25.46 6.99
N ILE A 430 -16.07 -26.28 7.95
CA ILE A 430 -15.36 -27.55 7.70
C ILE A 430 -16.28 -28.60 7.07
N VAL A 431 -17.54 -28.72 7.52
CA VAL A 431 -18.51 -29.63 6.90
C VAL A 431 -18.72 -29.28 5.41
N LEU A 432 -18.77 -27.99 5.08
CA LEU A 432 -18.95 -27.53 3.70
C LEU A 432 -17.66 -27.65 2.86
N ARG A 433 -16.49 -27.53 3.49
CA ARG A 433 -15.18 -27.64 2.84
C ARG A 433 -14.19 -28.35 3.80
N PRO A 434 -14.10 -29.68 3.74
CA PRO A 434 -13.26 -30.47 4.66
C PRO A 434 -11.76 -30.23 4.56
N ASP A 435 -11.28 -29.61 3.48
CA ASP A 435 -9.88 -29.23 3.27
C ASP A 435 -9.61 -27.75 3.59
N PHE A 436 -10.57 -27.06 4.23
CA PHE A 436 -10.44 -25.64 4.56
C PHE A 436 -9.51 -25.43 5.76
N GLY A 437 -8.20 -25.48 5.50
CA GLY A 437 -7.17 -25.43 6.54
C GLY A 437 -7.29 -24.22 7.48
N GLU A 438 -7.68 -23.05 6.99
CA GLU A 438 -7.88 -21.87 7.85
C GLU A 438 -9.03 -22.08 8.85
N ALA A 439 -10.12 -22.75 8.44
CA ALA A 439 -11.23 -23.04 9.33
C ALA A 439 -10.85 -24.07 10.41
N HIS A 440 -10.05 -25.09 10.05
CA HIS A 440 -9.49 -26.04 11.01
C HIS A 440 -8.56 -25.37 12.02
N TRP A 441 -7.66 -24.52 11.55
CA TRP A 441 -6.78 -23.75 12.41
C TRP A 441 -7.56 -22.84 13.38
N ASN A 442 -8.55 -22.11 12.86
CA ASN A 442 -9.39 -21.23 13.69
C ASN A 442 -10.22 -22.04 14.69
N LEU A 443 -10.71 -23.22 14.30
CA LEU A 443 -11.43 -24.14 15.20
C LEU A 443 -10.51 -24.59 16.34
N ALA A 444 -9.27 -24.95 16.03
CA ALA A 444 -8.28 -25.32 17.03
C ALA A 444 -8.10 -24.23 18.10
N LEU A 445 -7.93 -22.98 17.69
CA LEU A 445 -7.76 -21.86 18.62
C LEU A 445 -9.01 -21.64 19.48
N ALA A 446 -10.21 -21.74 18.90
CA ALA A 446 -11.47 -21.59 19.63
C ALA A 446 -11.68 -22.73 20.65
N LEU A 447 -11.38 -23.98 20.26
CA LEU A 447 -11.45 -25.16 21.13
C LEU A 447 -10.46 -25.05 22.30
N LEU A 448 -9.21 -24.69 22.02
CA LEU A 448 -8.18 -24.50 23.05
C LEU A 448 -8.55 -23.37 24.03
N ALA A 449 -9.11 -22.28 23.53
CA ALA A 449 -9.59 -21.18 24.37
C ALA A 449 -10.77 -21.58 25.25
N HIS A 450 -11.63 -22.48 24.75
CA HIS A 450 -12.78 -23.01 25.46
C HIS A 450 -12.39 -24.08 26.50
N GLY A 451 -11.28 -24.78 26.27
CA GLY A 451 -10.78 -25.86 27.13
C GLY A 451 -10.93 -27.27 26.54
N GLU A 452 -11.36 -27.40 25.29
CA GLU A 452 -11.49 -28.67 24.57
C GLU A 452 -10.15 -29.10 23.96
N PHE A 453 -9.17 -29.40 24.82
CA PHE A 453 -7.76 -29.58 24.43
C PHE A 453 -7.54 -30.74 23.45
N ALA A 454 -8.19 -31.89 23.64
CA ALA A 454 -7.93 -33.07 22.82
C ALA A 454 -8.28 -32.85 21.33
N GLU A 455 -9.46 -32.29 21.05
CA GLU A 455 -9.84 -31.89 19.69
C GLU A 455 -9.02 -30.67 19.24
N GLY A 456 -8.84 -29.69 20.12
CA GLY A 456 -8.05 -28.48 19.84
C GLY A 456 -6.66 -28.81 19.30
N TRP A 457 -5.91 -29.70 19.94
CA TRP A 457 -4.58 -30.11 19.47
C TRP A 457 -4.60 -30.84 18.14
N ARG A 458 -5.60 -31.69 17.90
CA ARG A 458 -5.75 -32.39 16.61
C ARG A 458 -5.99 -31.39 15.48
N GLU A 459 -6.88 -30.42 15.69
CA GLU A 459 -7.15 -29.38 14.69
C GLU A 459 -5.97 -28.41 14.53
N TYR A 460 -5.17 -28.20 15.59
CA TYR A 460 -3.98 -27.33 15.58
C TYR A 460 -2.89 -27.80 14.60
N GLU A 461 -2.89 -29.08 14.24
CA GLU A 461 -1.95 -29.68 13.28
C GLU A 461 -2.14 -29.17 11.84
N TRP A 462 -3.32 -28.64 11.50
CA TRP A 462 -3.55 -28.03 10.19
C TRP A 462 -2.61 -26.85 9.90
N ARG A 463 -2.02 -26.22 10.93
CA ARG A 463 -1.00 -25.18 10.74
C ARG A 463 0.19 -25.66 9.90
N LEU A 464 0.53 -26.95 9.95
CA LEU A 464 1.69 -27.52 9.26
C LEU A 464 1.53 -27.55 7.74
N VAL A 465 0.29 -27.43 7.24
CA VAL A 465 -0.03 -27.44 5.81
C VAL A 465 -0.50 -26.07 5.29
N LEU A 466 -0.66 -25.07 6.17
CA LEU A 466 -1.06 -23.72 5.77
C LEU A 466 0.10 -22.98 5.12
N ARG A 467 -0.20 -22.30 3.99
CA ARG A 467 0.79 -21.53 3.22
C ARG A 467 1.49 -20.46 4.06
N GLN A 468 0.79 -19.81 4.99
CA GLN A 468 1.34 -18.77 5.85
C GLN A 468 2.43 -19.28 6.82
N PHE A 469 2.49 -20.59 7.09
CA PHE A 469 3.50 -21.22 7.94
C PHE A 469 4.52 -22.04 7.14
N ALA A 470 4.38 -22.14 5.81
CA ALA A 470 5.22 -23.02 4.99
C ALA A 470 6.73 -22.73 5.08
N GLY A 471 7.12 -21.47 5.31
CA GLY A 471 8.53 -21.07 5.50
C GLY A 471 9.06 -21.26 6.93
N LEU A 472 8.19 -21.57 7.89
CA LEU A 472 8.55 -21.74 9.30
C LEU A 472 8.58 -23.22 9.71
N VAL A 473 7.80 -24.06 9.04
CA VAL A 473 7.72 -25.50 9.30
C VAL A 473 8.93 -26.20 8.68
N GLN A 474 9.82 -26.68 9.55
CA GLN A 474 10.96 -27.50 9.17
C GLN A 474 10.51 -28.91 8.77
N ARG A 475 11.17 -29.52 7.78
CA ARG A 475 10.85 -30.86 7.28
C ARG A 475 12.09 -31.78 7.27
N PRO A 476 12.54 -32.26 8.45
CA PRO A 476 13.54 -33.31 8.53
C PRO A 476 13.07 -34.58 7.80
N THR A 477 14.01 -35.37 7.30
CA THR A 477 13.72 -36.64 6.59
C THR A 477 13.45 -37.81 7.54
N THR A 478 13.78 -37.66 8.82
CA THR A 478 13.52 -38.66 9.86
C THR A 478 12.03 -38.79 10.15
N PRO A 479 11.56 -39.92 10.71
CA PRO A 479 10.16 -40.08 11.09
C PRO A 479 9.72 -39.04 12.13
N ARG A 480 8.46 -38.64 12.04
CA ARG A 480 7.83 -37.79 13.04
C ARG A 480 7.46 -38.62 14.27
N TRP A 481 7.89 -38.20 15.45
CA TRP A 481 7.51 -38.83 16.72
C TRP A 481 6.03 -38.55 17.04
N SER A 482 5.28 -39.59 17.43
CA SER A 482 3.83 -39.54 17.64
C SER A 482 3.39 -39.93 19.06
N GLY A 483 4.34 -40.11 19.97
CA GLY A 483 4.08 -40.47 21.36
C GLY A 483 4.46 -41.91 21.72
N GLU A 484 4.98 -42.68 20.76
CA GLU A 484 5.53 -44.01 20.98
C GLU A 484 6.77 -44.00 21.89
N GLU A 485 7.24 -45.19 22.30
CA GLU A 485 8.42 -45.35 23.17
C GLU A 485 9.66 -44.67 22.56
N ILE A 486 10.30 -43.83 23.40
CA ILE A 486 11.37 -42.91 22.99
C ILE A 486 12.68 -43.12 23.77
N ALA A 487 12.71 -44.06 24.72
CA ALA A 487 13.91 -44.33 25.51
C ALA A 487 15.09 -44.71 24.61
N GLY A 488 16.24 -44.06 24.82
CA GLY A 488 17.47 -44.26 24.05
C GLY A 488 17.50 -43.59 22.68
N LYS A 489 16.40 -42.97 22.22
CA LYS A 489 16.35 -42.24 20.94
C LYS A 489 16.68 -40.76 21.12
N THR A 490 17.14 -40.14 20.04
CA THR A 490 17.38 -38.70 19.94
C THR A 490 16.20 -38.03 19.23
N LEU A 491 15.50 -37.15 19.94
CA LEU A 491 14.37 -36.36 19.43
C LEU A 491 14.82 -34.95 19.07
N LEU A 492 14.62 -34.56 17.82
CA LEU A 492 14.74 -33.19 17.36
C LEU A 492 13.42 -32.43 17.57
N LEU A 493 13.46 -31.36 18.38
CA LEU A 493 12.39 -30.37 18.46
C LEU A 493 12.71 -29.15 17.59
N THR A 494 11.79 -28.74 16.73
CA THR A 494 11.98 -27.58 15.83
C THR A 494 11.08 -26.41 16.21
N GLY A 495 11.65 -25.23 16.43
CA GLY A 495 10.89 -23.99 16.57
C GLY A 495 10.25 -23.56 15.23
N GLU A 496 8.98 -23.16 15.26
CA GLU A 496 8.18 -22.92 14.04
C GLU A 496 7.28 -21.66 14.09
N GLN A 497 7.18 -20.96 15.22
CA GLN A 497 6.31 -19.78 15.35
C GLN A 497 7.06 -18.66 16.10
N GLY A 498 6.36 -17.89 16.93
CA GLY A 498 6.93 -16.78 17.67
C GLY A 498 7.91 -17.22 18.76
N LEU A 499 8.70 -16.25 19.23
CA LEU A 499 9.63 -16.47 20.33
C LEU A 499 8.90 -16.86 21.63
N GLY A 500 7.73 -16.26 21.89
CA GLY A 500 6.87 -16.60 23.03
C GLY A 500 6.39 -18.06 23.00
N ASP A 501 5.99 -18.57 21.83
CA ASP A 501 5.57 -19.95 21.66
C ASP A 501 6.71 -20.92 22.01
N THR A 502 7.92 -20.61 21.53
CA THR A 502 9.11 -21.41 21.82
C THR A 502 9.42 -21.40 23.32
N LEU A 503 9.44 -20.22 23.94
CA LEU A 503 9.67 -20.06 25.38
C LEU A 503 8.65 -20.80 26.24
N GLN A 504 7.39 -20.88 25.81
CA GLN A 504 6.38 -21.60 26.55
C GLN A 504 6.51 -23.12 26.38
N PHE A 505 6.59 -23.61 25.14
CA PHE A 505 6.49 -25.03 24.85
C PHE A 505 7.80 -25.79 25.11
N ILE A 506 8.95 -25.12 25.17
CA ILE A 506 10.22 -25.78 25.50
C ILE A 506 10.21 -26.45 26.88
N ARG A 507 9.28 -26.06 27.76
CA ARG A 507 9.06 -26.67 29.07
C ARG A 507 8.88 -28.19 29.05
N PHE A 508 8.37 -28.73 27.94
CA PHE A 508 8.11 -30.16 27.81
C PHE A 508 9.39 -30.96 27.54
N ALA A 509 10.51 -30.33 27.19
CA ALA A 509 11.79 -31.01 26.93
C ALA A 509 12.22 -31.86 28.13
N ALA A 510 12.16 -31.32 29.35
CA ALA A 510 12.51 -32.05 30.57
C ALA A 510 11.62 -33.29 30.80
N GLN A 511 10.33 -33.19 30.49
CA GLN A 511 9.39 -34.31 30.64
C GLN A 511 9.66 -35.43 29.63
N ILE A 512 10.02 -35.09 28.39
CA ILE A 512 10.38 -36.07 27.37
C ILE A 512 11.74 -36.70 27.68
N ALA A 513 12.72 -35.89 28.12
CA ALA A 513 14.03 -36.38 28.57
C ALA A 513 13.91 -37.37 29.73
N ALA A 514 12.98 -37.14 30.67
CA ALA A 514 12.68 -38.07 31.76
C ALA A 514 12.13 -39.42 31.30
N ARG A 515 11.66 -39.54 30.04
CA ARG A 515 11.29 -40.81 29.39
C ARG A 515 12.48 -41.50 28.71
N GLY A 516 13.71 -41.03 28.96
CA GLY A 516 14.95 -41.61 28.43
C GLY A 516 15.36 -41.12 27.05
N ALA A 517 14.71 -40.08 26.51
CA ALA A 517 15.10 -39.48 25.23
C ALA A 517 16.26 -38.49 25.38
N ARG A 518 17.10 -38.40 24.35
CA ARG A 518 18.06 -37.32 24.16
C ARG A 518 17.40 -36.20 23.38
N ILE A 519 17.29 -35.00 23.95
CA ILE A 519 16.58 -33.89 23.30
C ILE A 519 17.58 -32.94 22.64
N VAL A 520 17.44 -32.77 21.32
CA VAL A 520 18.15 -31.74 20.57
C VAL A 520 17.14 -30.75 20.01
N VAL A 521 17.50 -29.47 19.97
CA VAL A 521 16.56 -28.41 19.59
C VAL A 521 17.15 -27.54 18.49
N GLN A 522 16.38 -27.31 17.43
CA GLN A 522 16.67 -26.24 16.49
C GLN A 522 15.82 -25.02 16.86
N ALA A 523 16.48 -24.00 17.40
CA ALA A 523 15.86 -22.83 17.99
C ALA A 523 15.93 -21.61 17.05
N PRO A 524 15.00 -20.65 17.17
CA PRO A 524 15.21 -19.32 16.63
C PRO A 524 16.52 -18.73 17.17
N ALA A 525 17.30 -18.07 16.31
CA ALA A 525 18.63 -17.54 16.65
C ALA A 525 18.66 -16.75 17.98
N PRO A 526 17.69 -15.86 18.28
CA PRO A 526 17.71 -15.09 19.52
C PRO A 526 17.59 -15.94 20.79
N LEU A 527 17.02 -17.15 20.71
CA LEU A 527 16.74 -18.02 21.85
C LEU A 527 17.76 -19.14 22.04
N ALA A 528 18.58 -19.46 21.03
CA ALA A 528 19.42 -20.67 21.04
C ALA A 528 20.30 -20.80 22.30
N ARG A 529 21.00 -19.72 22.69
CA ARG A 529 21.85 -19.70 23.89
C ARG A 529 21.05 -19.91 25.18
N LEU A 530 19.89 -19.26 25.29
CA LEU A 530 19.01 -19.39 26.45
C LEU A 530 18.50 -20.82 26.58
N LEU A 531 18.06 -21.42 25.47
CA LEU A 531 17.53 -22.78 25.48
C LEU A 531 18.60 -23.83 25.80
N ALA A 532 19.86 -23.59 25.43
CA ALA A 532 20.97 -24.50 25.73
C ALA A 532 21.15 -24.79 27.24
N ARG A 533 20.66 -23.90 28.12
CA ARG A 533 20.71 -24.07 29.58
C ARG A 533 19.44 -24.67 30.18
N THR A 534 18.47 -25.04 29.35
CA THR A 534 17.21 -25.64 29.79
C THR A 534 17.43 -27.10 30.19
N SER A 535 16.91 -27.49 31.36
CA SER A 535 17.00 -28.87 31.82
C SER A 535 16.36 -29.84 30.81
N GLY A 536 17.04 -30.94 30.54
CA GLY A 536 16.59 -31.98 29.60
C GLY A 536 16.99 -31.72 28.14
N ILE A 537 17.56 -30.57 27.81
CA ILE A 537 18.13 -30.30 26.48
C ILE A 537 19.61 -30.66 26.47
N GLU A 538 20.02 -31.47 25.50
CA GLU A 538 21.41 -31.88 25.32
C GLU A 538 22.17 -30.95 24.37
N GLN A 539 21.52 -30.54 23.28
CA GLN A 539 22.13 -29.68 22.26
C GLN A 539 21.11 -28.72 21.66
N THR A 540 21.57 -27.51 21.36
CA THR A 540 20.83 -26.52 20.57
C THR A 540 21.57 -26.17 19.28
N SER A 541 20.83 -25.93 18.22
CA SER A 541 21.29 -25.38 16.93
C SER A 541 20.39 -24.21 16.52
N VAL A 542 20.83 -23.38 15.57
CA VAL A 542 20.03 -22.25 15.07
C VAL A 542 19.24 -22.65 13.83
N ALA A 543 18.04 -22.10 13.66
CA ALA A 543 17.26 -22.27 12.44
C ALA A 543 18.07 -21.81 11.21
N GLY A 544 18.22 -22.69 10.22
CA GLY A 544 19.07 -22.49 9.04
C GLY A 544 20.38 -23.29 9.07
N ASP A 545 20.85 -23.69 10.26
CA ASP A 545 21.97 -24.62 10.39
C ASP A 545 21.53 -26.05 10.01
N PRO A 546 22.46 -26.93 9.61
CA PRO A 546 22.19 -28.36 9.48
C PRO A 546 21.58 -28.93 10.77
N PHE A 547 20.58 -29.80 10.63
CA PHE A 547 19.98 -30.46 11.78
C PHE A 547 21.04 -31.28 12.55
N PRO A 548 21.08 -31.20 13.90
CA PRO A 548 21.86 -32.12 14.72
C PRO A 548 21.48 -33.58 14.41
N ALA A 549 22.38 -34.54 14.67
CA ALA A 549 22.05 -35.96 14.49
C ALA A 549 20.84 -36.34 15.36
N HIS A 550 19.83 -36.97 14.76
CA HIS A 550 18.60 -37.34 15.43
C HIS A 550 17.93 -38.56 14.78
N ASP A 551 17.11 -39.28 15.55
CA ASP A 551 16.40 -40.48 15.10
C ASP A 551 14.96 -40.14 14.67
N VAL A 552 14.33 -39.21 15.38
CA VAL A 552 12.94 -38.76 15.15
C VAL A 552 12.83 -37.25 15.37
N HIS A 553 11.78 -36.64 14.82
CA HIS A 553 11.54 -35.20 14.98
C HIS A 553 10.10 -34.87 15.39
N LEU A 554 9.89 -33.69 15.95
CA LEU A 554 8.56 -33.16 16.24
C LEU A 554 8.58 -31.61 16.23
N PRO A 555 7.68 -30.94 15.49
CA PRO A 555 7.48 -29.50 15.66
C PRO A 555 7.10 -29.17 17.11
N LEU A 556 7.74 -28.14 17.69
CA LEU A 556 7.67 -27.89 19.13
C LEU A 556 6.24 -27.69 19.64
N LEU A 557 5.36 -27.03 18.89
CA LEU A 557 3.99 -26.80 19.34
C LEU A 557 3.08 -28.04 19.19
N SER A 558 3.54 -29.11 18.53
CA SER A 558 2.84 -30.40 18.50
C SER A 558 3.05 -31.23 19.76
N VAL A 559 4.03 -30.86 20.60
CA VAL A 559 4.38 -31.62 21.81
C VAL A 559 3.19 -31.74 22.76
N ALA A 560 2.43 -30.66 22.96
CA ALA A 560 1.27 -30.69 23.85
C ALA A 560 0.20 -31.69 23.39
N GLY A 561 -0.05 -31.79 22.08
CA GLY A 561 -0.98 -32.77 21.51
C GLY A 561 -0.49 -34.20 21.69
N VAL A 562 0.78 -34.47 21.40
CA VAL A 562 1.39 -35.81 21.56
C VAL A 562 1.41 -36.26 23.02
N LEU A 563 1.61 -35.33 23.96
CA LEU A 563 1.59 -35.63 25.39
C LEU A 563 0.18 -35.61 26.00
N GLY A 564 -0.86 -35.24 25.26
CA GLY A 564 -2.24 -35.16 25.75
C GLY A 564 -2.44 -34.08 26.82
N VAL A 565 -1.78 -32.93 26.69
CA VAL A 565 -1.80 -31.87 27.71
C VAL A 565 -3.16 -31.17 27.75
N ASP A 566 -3.74 -31.10 28.95
CA ASP A 566 -4.91 -30.28 29.27
C ASP A 566 -4.57 -29.23 30.35
N ALA A 567 -5.57 -28.46 30.79
CA ALA A 567 -5.40 -27.41 31.81
C ALA A 567 -4.89 -27.92 33.18
N THR A 568 -5.07 -29.19 33.49
CA THR A 568 -4.62 -29.82 34.74
C THR A 568 -3.25 -30.48 34.61
N ALA A 569 -2.86 -30.85 33.38
CA ALA A 569 -1.63 -31.57 33.07
C ALA A 569 -0.47 -30.66 32.62
N VAL A 570 -0.59 -29.34 32.76
CA VAL A 570 0.52 -28.42 32.44
C VAL A 570 1.67 -28.62 33.44
N PRO A 571 2.92 -28.89 32.98
CA PRO A 571 4.05 -29.12 33.85
C PRO A 571 4.27 -27.99 34.85
N ALA A 572 4.24 -28.35 36.14
CA ALA A 572 4.30 -27.41 37.26
C ALA A 572 5.72 -26.99 37.66
N ALA A 573 6.76 -27.64 37.13
CA ALA A 573 8.15 -27.37 37.49
C ALA A 573 8.56 -25.97 36.96
N MET A 574 8.82 -25.05 37.89
CA MET A 574 9.21 -23.67 37.62
C MET A 574 10.36 -23.28 38.57
N PRO A 575 11.34 -22.48 38.14
CA PRO A 575 11.55 -22.04 36.77
C PRO A 575 12.08 -23.19 35.89
N TYR A 576 11.73 -23.19 34.60
CA TYR A 576 12.29 -24.13 33.63
C TYR A 576 13.29 -23.48 32.67
N LEU A 577 13.35 -22.14 32.63
CA LEU A 577 14.43 -21.40 31.99
C LEU A 577 15.34 -20.76 33.04
N ARG A 578 16.59 -20.49 32.67
CA ARG A 578 17.56 -19.80 33.53
C ARG A 578 18.38 -18.80 32.70
N ALA A 579 18.52 -17.60 33.24
CA ALA A 579 19.46 -16.62 32.72
C ALA A 579 20.90 -17.14 32.88
N ASP A 580 21.84 -16.52 32.18
CA ASP A 580 23.26 -16.76 32.42
C ASP A 580 23.65 -16.22 33.81
N ASP A 581 24.35 -17.04 34.61
CA ASP A 581 24.65 -16.74 36.02
C ASP A 581 25.58 -15.54 36.21
N GLU A 582 26.53 -15.32 35.29
CA GLU A 582 27.45 -14.19 35.35
C GLU A 582 26.77 -12.90 34.91
N LEU A 583 26.02 -12.97 33.81
CA LEU A 583 25.23 -11.85 33.31
C LEU A 583 24.17 -11.44 34.34
N GLN A 584 23.48 -12.39 34.95
CA GLN A 584 22.47 -12.13 35.98
C GLN A 584 23.09 -11.41 37.19
N ARG A 585 24.26 -11.83 37.69
CA ARG A 585 24.94 -11.15 38.80
C ARG A 585 25.32 -9.71 38.44
N THR A 586 25.83 -9.51 37.23
CA THR A 586 26.26 -8.19 36.73
C THR A 586 25.06 -7.25 36.61
N VAL A 587 24.00 -7.73 35.96
CA VAL A 587 22.74 -7.02 35.74
C VAL A 587 22.04 -6.68 37.06
N ALA A 588 21.96 -7.65 37.99
CA ALA A 588 21.32 -7.44 39.29
C ALA A 588 22.05 -6.38 40.13
N SER A 589 23.38 -6.34 40.09
CA SER A 589 24.17 -5.33 40.79
C SER A 589 23.93 -3.93 40.21
N GLU A 590 23.90 -3.83 38.88
CA GLU A 590 23.60 -2.58 38.16
C GLU A 590 22.19 -2.05 38.50
N ILE A 591 21.18 -2.91 38.40
CA ILE A 591 19.79 -2.56 38.69
C ILE A 591 19.61 -2.18 40.16
N THR A 592 20.23 -2.91 41.10
CA THR A 592 20.13 -2.59 42.52
C THR A 592 20.74 -1.22 42.83
N ARG A 593 21.86 -0.88 42.20
CA ARG A 593 22.47 0.45 42.32
C ARG A 593 21.55 1.56 41.79
N ILE A 594 20.87 1.33 40.67
CA ILE A 594 19.96 2.31 40.05
C ILE A 594 18.66 2.45 40.88
N ALA A 595 18.09 1.34 41.31
CA ALA A 595 16.84 1.31 42.07
C ALA A 595 17.01 1.82 43.52
N GLY A 596 18.20 1.68 44.09
CA GLY A 596 18.44 1.95 45.50
C GLY A 596 17.55 1.08 46.39
N GLY A 597 16.71 1.73 47.21
CA GLY A 597 15.74 1.05 48.09
C GLY A 597 14.35 0.82 47.47
N ALA A 598 14.12 1.27 46.23
CA ALA A 598 12.81 1.13 45.58
C ALA A 598 12.58 -0.29 45.03
N ARG A 599 11.31 -0.68 44.89
CA ARG A 599 10.90 -1.93 44.24
C ARG A 599 11.15 -1.86 42.73
N LYS A 600 11.77 -2.90 42.17
CA LYS A 600 12.21 -2.96 40.76
C LYS A 600 11.09 -3.50 39.88
N VAL A 601 10.55 -2.69 38.97
CA VAL A 601 9.46 -3.09 38.06
C VAL A 601 9.92 -3.00 36.61
N GLY A 602 9.87 -4.13 35.90
CA GLY A 602 10.14 -4.20 34.47
C GLY A 602 8.87 -4.03 33.64
N LEU A 603 8.91 -3.23 32.57
CA LEU A 603 7.74 -2.91 31.75
C LEU A 603 7.93 -3.25 30.26
N SER A 604 6.96 -3.93 29.66
CA SER A 604 6.83 -4.12 28.20
C SER A 604 5.37 -3.91 27.76
N TRP A 605 5.14 -3.07 26.75
CA TRP A 605 3.78 -2.60 26.42
C TRP A 605 3.37 -2.84 24.97
N ALA A 606 4.29 -3.30 24.12
CA ALA A 606 3.99 -3.63 22.74
C ALA A 606 4.77 -4.86 22.26
N GLY A 607 4.20 -5.60 21.31
CA GLY A 607 4.92 -6.63 20.56
C GLY A 607 5.72 -6.06 19.40
N ALA A 608 6.37 -6.95 18.64
CA ALA A 608 7.06 -6.58 17.41
C ALA A 608 6.05 -6.34 16.28
N LEU A 609 6.11 -5.16 15.66
CA LEU A 609 5.15 -4.61 14.69
C LEU A 609 5.11 -5.38 13.35
N HIS A 610 4.41 -6.52 13.25
CA HIS A 610 4.22 -7.17 11.93
C HIS A 610 2.86 -7.90 11.73
N SER A 611 1.82 -7.64 12.55
CA SER A 611 0.47 -8.19 12.27
C SER A 611 -0.68 -7.36 12.87
N THR A 612 -1.89 -7.50 12.32
CA THR A 612 -3.13 -6.93 12.88
C THR A 612 -3.42 -7.41 14.30
N SER A 613 -2.94 -8.60 14.68
CA SER A 613 -3.00 -9.12 16.04
C SER A 613 -2.18 -8.29 17.04
N ASP A 614 -1.07 -7.69 16.57
CA ASP A 614 -0.21 -6.88 17.43
C ASP A 614 -0.87 -5.56 17.83
N ARG A 615 -1.57 -4.91 16.89
CA ARG A 615 -2.34 -3.68 17.17
C ARG A 615 -3.37 -3.87 18.27
N ARG A 616 -3.97 -5.06 18.37
CA ARG A 616 -5.03 -5.35 19.35
C ARG A 616 -4.49 -5.67 20.74
N ARG A 617 -3.33 -6.33 20.85
CA ARG A 617 -2.74 -6.72 22.15
C ARG A 617 -1.81 -5.69 22.76
N SER A 618 -1.24 -4.79 21.95
CA SER A 618 -0.35 -3.72 22.42
C SER A 618 -1.14 -2.60 23.10
N CYS A 619 -0.58 -2.08 24.19
CA CYS A 619 -1.13 -0.95 24.95
C CYS A 619 -0.21 0.25 24.71
N PRO A 620 -0.67 1.35 24.07
CA PRO A 620 0.14 2.55 23.90
C PRO A 620 0.70 3.03 25.25
N LEU A 621 1.97 3.43 25.29
CA LEU A 621 2.65 3.79 26.54
C LEU A 621 1.96 4.96 27.25
N ALA A 622 1.32 5.85 26.50
CA ALA A 622 0.54 6.96 27.04
C ALA A 622 -0.56 6.52 28.04
N PHE A 623 -1.18 5.35 27.83
CA PHE A 623 -2.14 4.81 28.79
C PHE A 623 -1.48 4.37 30.10
N LEU A 624 -0.21 3.96 30.07
CA LEU A 624 0.54 3.46 31.22
C LEU A 624 1.22 4.57 32.03
N ALA A 625 1.30 5.80 31.50
CA ALA A 625 1.92 6.94 32.16
C ALA A 625 1.47 7.15 33.63
N PRO A 626 0.18 6.97 34.00
CA PRO A 626 -0.28 7.10 35.39
C PRO A 626 0.35 6.10 36.39
N LEU A 627 0.98 5.02 35.91
CA LEU A 627 1.69 4.06 36.77
C LEU A 627 3.01 4.65 37.29
N PHE A 628 3.64 5.55 36.53
CA PHE A 628 4.92 6.15 36.90
C PHE A 628 4.85 7.11 38.08
N ASP A 629 3.63 7.47 38.50
CA ASP A 629 3.35 8.31 39.68
C ASP A 629 3.28 7.52 40.99
N VAL A 630 3.33 6.18 40.93
CA VAL A 630 3.37 5.35 42.14
C VAL A 630 4.76 5.45 42.79
N ASN A 631 4.79 5.99 44.01
CA ASN A 631 6.02 6.15 44.79
C ASN A 631 6.60 4.81 45.23
N GLY A 632 7.92 4.76 45.45
CA GLY A 632 8.61 3.55 45.92
C GLY A 632 8.90 2.51 44.83
N VAL A 633 8.69 2.87 43.56
CA VAL A 633 8.97 2.02 42.39
C VAL A 633 10.10 2.60 41.55
N ALA A 634 11.06 1.75 41.18
CA ALA A 634 12.05 2.01 40.15
C ALA A 634 11.64 1.25 38.87
N TRP A 635 11.43 2.00 37.79
CA TRP A 635 10.91 1.48 36.52
C TRP A 635 12.03 1.19 35.52
N PHE A 636 11.99 0.02 34.90
CA PHE A 636 12.96 -0.42 33.89
C PHE A 636 12.25 -0.85 32.61
N SER A 637 12.70 -0.35 31.46
CA SER A 637 12.16 -0.78 30.16
C SER A 637 12.68 -2.17 29.82
N LEU A 638 11.75 -3.09 29.54
CA LEU A 638 12.01 -4.38 28.88
C LEU A 638 11.51 -4.37 27.43
N GLN A 639 10.95 -3.25 26.97
CA GLN A 639 10.48 -3.07 25.61
C GLN A 639 11.65 -3.09 24.63
N LYS A 640 11.42 -3.65 23.45
CA LYS A 640 12.36 -3.64 22.34
C LYS A 640 11.63 -3.23 21.05
N GLY A 641 12.39 -2.73 20.08
CA GLY A 641 11.86 -2.29 18.79
C GLY A 641 11.28 -0.88 18.83
N ASP A 642 10.53 -0.51 17.79
CA ASP A 642 10.10 0.88 17.57
C ASP A 642 9.25 1.48 18.68
N ALA A 643 8.50 0.66 19.43
CA ALA A 643 7.67 1.12 20.54
C ALA A 643 8.49 1.78 21.67
N GLU A 644 9.79 1.48 21.76
CA GLU A 644 10.70 2.13 22.70
C GLU A 644 10.81 3.65 22.49
N LYS A 645 10.59 4.13 21.25
CA LYS A 645 10.60 5.56 20.94
C LYS A 645 9.48 6.33 21.66
N GLU A 646 8.43 5.64 22.12
CA GLU A 646 7.32 6.26 22.87
C GLU A 646 7.77 6.81 24.23
N ILE A 647 8.87 6.31 24.82
CA ILE A 647 9.35 6.72 26.15
C ILE A 647 9.60 8.23 26.20
N GLY A 648 10.19 8.80 25.15
CA GLY A 648 10.49 10.23 25.08
C GLY A 648 9.25 11.12 24.91
N ALA A 649 8.09 10.55 24.55
CA ALA A 649 6.88 11.28 24.23
C ALA A 649 5.83 11.28 25.37
N VAL A 650 6.02 10.45 26.41
CA VAL A 650 5.05 10.31 27.50
C VAL A 650 5.42 11.12 28.75
N PRO A 651 4.43 11.71 29.45
CA PRO A 651 4.67 12.36 30.74
C PRO A 651 5.37 11.42 31.72
N ASN A 652 6.38 11.93 32.43
CA ASN A 652 7.21 11.15 33.36
C ASN A 652 7.93 9.95 32.73
N GLY A 653 8.01 9.85 31.39
CA GLY A 653 8.71 8.78 30.69
C GLY A 653 10.19 8.66 31.05
N ALA A 654 10.83 9.77 31.45
CA ALA A 654 12.20 9.79 31.96
C ALA A 654 12.40 8.95 33.24
N ARG A 655 11.33 8.57 33.96
CA ARG A 655 11.40 7.64 35.11
C ARG A 655 11.60 6.19 34.68
N LEU A 656 11.30 5.86 33.42
CA LEU A 656 11.48 4.52 32.86
C LEU A 656 12.92 4.39 32.36
N VAL A 657 13.76 3.71 33.13
CA VAL A 657 15.18 3.53 32.83
C VAL A 657 15.34 2.56 31.67
N HIS A 658 15.97 3.01 30.60
CA HIS A 658 16.45 2.15 29.52
C HIS A 658 17.88 1.69 29.83
N LEU A 659 18.13 0.38 29.76
CA LEU A 659 19.47 -0.20 29.91
C LEU A 659 19.98 -0.64 28.54
N ASP A 660 20.98 0.08 28.04
CA ASP A 660 21.62 -0.19 26.75
C ASP A 660 22.39 -1.54 26.74
N ALA A 661 22.56 -2.07 25.51
CA ALA A 661 23.58 -3.04 25.12
C ALA A 661 23.35 -4.55 25.32
N ARG A 662 22.15 -5.03 25.68
CA ARG A 662 21.89 -6.49 25.76
C ARG A 662 20.76 -6.90 24.83
N ASN A 663 21.09 -7.10 23.56
CA ASN A 663 20.13 -7.31 22.47
C ASN A 663 19.75 -8.78 22.23
N ASP A 664 20.27 -9.71 23.00
CA ASP A 664 19.86 -11.12 22.96
C ASP A 664 18.92 -11.49 24.12
N PHE A 665 18.31 -12.67 24.03
CA PHE A 665 17.41 -13.14 25.09
C PHE A 665 18.14 -13.57 26.37
N ASP A 666 19.46 -13.77 26.34
CA ASP A 666 20.24 -13.97 27.57
C ASP A 666 20.27 -12.68 28.40
N GLY A 667 20.53 -11.55 27.75
CA GLY A 667 20.39 -10.21 28.32
C GLY A 667 19.00 -9.93 28.85
N THR A 668 17.99 -10.19 28.02
CA THR A 668 16.58 -9.98 28.39
C THR A 668 16.17 -10.87 29.57
N ALA A 669 16.64 -12.12 29.62
CA ALA A 669 16.40 -13.03 30.75
C ALA A 669 17.07 -12.54 32.03
N ALA A 670 18.31 -12.06 31.95
CA ALA A 670 19.02 -11.50 33.10
C ALA A 670 18.35 -10.23 33.65
N LEU A 671 17.90 -9.34 32.77
CA LEU A 671 17.11 -8.15 33.14
C LEU A 671 15.80 -8.56 33.83
N THR A 672 15.06 -9.48 33.22
CA THR A 672 13.79 -9.99 33.75
C THR A 672 13.97 -10.65 35.12
N ALA A 673 15.02 -11.46 35.29
CA ALA A 673 15.32 -12.14 36.55
C ALA A 673 15.67 -11.19 37.70
N ALA A 674 16.21 -10.01 37.39
CA ALA A 674 16.58 -8.99 38.38
C ALA A 674 15.42 -8.09 38.84
N MET A 675 14.26 -8.14 38.18
CA MET A 675 13.06 -7.37 38.56
C MET A 675 12.29 -8.06 39.69
N ASP A 676 11.70 -7.27 40.60
CA ASP A 676 10.80 -7.77 41.65
C ASP A 676 9.41 -8.11 41.07
N LEU A 677 8.97 -7.36 40.06
CA LEU A 677 7.71 -7.54 39.35
C LEU A 677 7.89 -7.22 37.85
N ILE A 678 7.23 -7.99 37.00
CA ILE A 678 7.14 -7.72 35.56
C ILE A 678 5.71 -7.29 35.22
N ILE A 679 5.56 -6.21 34.48
CA ILE A 679 4.28 -5.78 33.90
C ILE A 679 4.44 -5.84 32.39
N SER A 680 3.63 -6.66 31.72
CA SER A 680 3.75 -6.89 30.28
C SER A 680 2.40 -6.96 29.58
N VAL A 681 2.30 -6.59 28.31
CA VAL A 681 1.26 -7.14 27.44
C VAL A 681 1.64 -8.57 27.00
N ASP A 682 0.76 -9.28 26.28
CA ASP A 682 1.00 -10.64 25.78
C ASP A 682 2.13 -10.71 24.73
N THR A 683 3.38 -10.82 25.20
CA THR A 683 4.61 -10.85 24.39
C THR A 683 5.55 -11.95 24.84
N SER A 684 6.67 -12.13 24.11
CA SER A 684 7.76 -13.00 24.55
C SER A 684 8.30 -12.65 25.94
N ILE A 685 8.19 -11.40 26.39
CA ILE A 685 8.60 -10.99 27.75
C ILE A 685 7.69 -11.61 28.80
N ALA A 686 6.37 -11.64 28.56
CA ALA A 686 5.42 -12.27 29.46
C ALA A 686 5.70 -13.77 29.62
N HIS A 687 5.96 -14.47 28.50
CA HIS A 687 6.31 -15.89 28.52
C HIS A 687 7.68 -16.16 29.17
N LEU A 688 8.68 -15.31 28.93
CA LEU A 688 10.00 -15.41 29.54
C LEU A 688 9.94 -15.21 31.05
N ALA A 689 9.23 -14.17 31.52
CA ALA A 689 9.05 -13.88 32.93
C ALA A 689 8.31 -15.01 33.65
N GLY A 690 7.26 -15.52 33.02
CA GLY A 690 6.57 -16.74 33.44
C GLY A 690 7.54 -17.89 33.59
N ALA A 691 8.33 -18.21 32.54
CA ALA A 691 9.30 -19.32 32.51
C ALA A 691 10.41 -19.22 33.57
N LEU A 692 10.83 -17.99 33.89
CA LEU A 692 11.80 -17.66 34.95
C LEU A 692 11.16 -17.61 36.35
N ALA A 693 9.87 -17.93 36.47
CA ALA A 693 9.10 -17.91 37.72
C ALA A 693 9.14 -16.54 38.44
N ARG A 694 9.12 -15.44 37.67
CA ARG A 694 9.03 -14.08 38.23
C ARG A 694 7.57 -13.68 38.44
N PRO A 695 7.24 -12.95 39.53
CA PRO A 695 5.94 -12.29 39.65
C PRO A 695 5.67 -11.44 38.42
N THR A 696 4.54 -11.68 37.76
CA THR A 696 4.25 -11.08 36.45
C THR A 696 2.77 -10.69 36.36
N TRP A 697 2.49 -9.48 35.92
CA TRP A 697 1.16 -8.99 35.62
C TRP A 697 1.01 -8.79 34.12
N ILE A 698 0.00 -9.43 33.53
CA ILE A 698 -0.23 -9.36 32.08
C ILE A 698 -1.47 -8.53 31.79
N LEU A 699 -1.29 -7.49 30.97
CA LEU A 699 -2.36 -6.72 30.36
C LEU A 699 -2.87 -7.46 29.13
N LEU A 700 -4.16 -7.79 29.13
CA LEU A 700 -4.80 -8.55 28.06
C LEU A 700 -5.86 -7.71 27.36
N PRO A 701 -5.93 -7.79 26.01
CA PRO A 701 -7.05 -7.23 25.27
C PRO A 701 -8.35 -7.97 25.59
N PHE A 702 -9.47 -7.41 25.16
CA PHE A 702 -10.79 -8.00 25.40
C PHE A 702 -10.85 -9.46 24.93
N ALA A 703 -10.43 -9.72 23.69
CA ALA A 703 -10.27 -11.07 23.14
C ALA A 703 -8.79 -11.46 23.19
N ALA A 704 -8.41 -12.18 24.25
CA ALA A 704 -7.03 -12.60 24.49
C ALA A 704 -6.68 -13.90 23.74
N ASP A 705 -5.37 -14.17 23.59
CA ASP A 705 -4.90 -15.46 23.08
C ASP A 705 -5.41 -16.62 23.94
N TRP A 706 -5.65 -17.76 23.31
CA TRP A 706 -6.28 -18.95 23.92
C TRP A 706 -5.54 -19.44 25.17
N ARG A 707 -4.22 -19.20 25.28
CA ARG A 707 -3.40 -19.56 26.44
C ARG A 707 -3.85 -18.88 27.72
N TRP A 708 -4.45 -17.71 27.59
CA TRP A 708 -4.86 -16.92 28.74
C TRP A 708 -6.29 -17.23 29.18
N ARG A 709 -7.04 -18.09 28.47
CA ARG A 709 -8.48 -18.29 28.66
C ARG A 709 -9.27 -17.01 28.40
N VAL A 710 -10.60 -17.11 28.35
CA VAL A 710 -11.50 -15.96 28.14
C VAL A 710 -11.89 -15.22 29.41
N GLU A 711 -11.71 -15.85 30.58
CA GLU A 711 -12.11 -15.29 31.89
C GLU A 711 -11.10 -15.62 32.99
N GLY A 712 -11.26 -14.94 34.13
CA GLY A 712 -10.43 -15.11 35.32
C GLY A 712 -9.10 -14.33 35.28
N SER A 713 -8.46 -14.26 36.44
CA SER A 713 -7.23 -13.47 36.67
C SER A 713 -5.96 -14.31 36.79
N THR A 714 -6.04 -15.61 36.51
CA THR A 714 -4.92 -16.56 36.62
C THR A 714 -4.83 -17.44 35.37
N THR A 715 -3.70 -18.14 35.21
CA THR A 715 -3.44 -19.04 34.09
C THR A 715 -2.86 -20.37 34.57
N PRO A 716 -3.22 -21.51 33.95
CA PRO A 716 -2.58 -22.79 34.25
C PRO A 716 -1.12 -22.83 33.77
N TRP A 717 -0.73 -21.96 32.85
CA TRP A 717 0.61 -21.98 32.24
C TRP A 717 1.71 -21.48 33.18
N TYR A 718 1.40 -20.48 34.00
CA TYR A 718 2.38 -19.78 34.85
C TYR A 718 1.76 -19.42 36.21
N ARG A 719 2.25 -20.06 37.28
CA ARG A 719 1.73 -19.85 38.64
C ARG A 719 1.98 -18.45 39.20
N THR A 720 3.01 -17.77 38.70
CA THR A 720 3.41 -16.42 39.16
C THR A 720 2.75 -15.30 38.37
N VAL A 721 1.86 -15.63 37.43
CA VAL A 721 1.20 -14.67 36.54
C VAL A 721 -0.19 -14.30 37.08
N HIS A 722 -0.46 -13.00 37.13
CA HIS A 722 -1.80 -12.43 37.31
C HIS A 722 -2.24 -11.70 36.03
N LEU A 723 -3.52 -11.80 35.68
CA LEU A 723 -4.07 -11.28 34.42
C LEU A 723 -5.02 -10.12 34.67
N PHE A 724 -4.82 -9.03 33.95
CA PHE A 724 -5.69 -7.86 33.92
C PHE A 724 -6.29 -7.73 32.52
N ARG A 725 -7.62 -7.77 32.40
CA ARG A 725 -8.31 -7.84 31.12
C ARG A 725 -9.12 -6.59 30.85
N GLN A 726 -9.15 -6.19 29.58
CA GLN A 726 -10.11 -5.19 29.14
C GLN A 726 -11.55 -5.69 29.39
N PRO A 727 -12.39 -4.91 30.10
CA PRO A 727 -13.81 -5.25 30.25
C PRO A 727 -14.59 -5.08 28.94
N ARG A 728 -14.11 -4.19 28.06
CA ARG A 728 -14.59 -3.94 26.71
C ARG A 728 -13.42 -3.52 25.83
N ARG A 729 -13.55 -3.74 24.53
CA ARG A 729 -12.51 -3.43 23.54
C ARG A 729 -12.02 -1.99 23.66
N GLY A 730 -10.70 -1.83 23.63
CA GLY A 730 -10.04 -0.52 23.66
C GLY A 730 -10.01 0.16 25.04
N ASP A 731 -10.64 -0.41 26.07
CA ASP A 731 -10.66 0.16 27.42
C ASP A 731 -9.39 -0.16 28.22
N TRP A 732 -8.25 0.31 27.70
CA TRP A 732 -6.97 0.23 28.40
C TRP A 732 -6.96 1.07 29.68
N ALA A 733 -7.71 2.17 29.74
CA ALA A 733 -7.77 3.03 30.91
C ALA A 733 -8.24 2.29 32.17
N SER A 734 -9.29 1.47 32.06
CA SER A 734 -9.80 0.68 33.20
C SER A 734 -8.80 -0.41 33.65
N VAL A 735 -8.08 -1.01 32.70
CA VAL A 735 -7.02 -1.98 32.98
C VAL A 735 -5.88 -1.33 33.76
N VAL A 736 -5.42 -0.15 33.31
CA VAL A 736 -4.34 0.58 33.98
C VAL A 736 -4.75 1.08 35.36
N ALA A 737 -5.99 1.54 35.54
CA ALA A 737 -6.49 1.94 36.85
C ALA A 737 -6.50 0.76 37.85
N SER A 738 -6.86 -0.44 37.39
CA SER A 738 -6.82 -1.65 38.21
C SER A 738 -5.40 -2.04 38.59
N ILE A 739 -4.47 -1.99 37.63
CA ILE A 739 -3.03 -2.25 37.87
C ILE A 739 -2.45 -1.23 38.84
N ARG A 740 -2.78 0.05 38.69
CA ARG A 740 -2.29 1.11 39.58
C ARG A 740 -2.69 0.85 41.02
N THR A 741 -3.94 0.44 41.25
CA THR A 741 -4.45 0.10 42.58
C THR A 741 -3.70 -1.10 43.16
N ALA A 742 -3.58 -2.18 42.39
CA ALA A 742 -2.81 -3.35 42.79
C ALA A 742 -1.34 -3.02 43.06
N LEU A 743 -0.74 -2.10 42.30
CA LEU A 743 0.66 -1.69 42.46
C LEU A 743 0.89 -0.91 43.76
N ILE A 744 -0.03 0.00 44.10
CA ILE A 744 0.02 0.74 45.37
C ILE A 744 -0.06 -0.23 46.55
N GLU A 745 -0.98 -1.20 46.49
CA GLU A 745 -1.08 -2.24 47.51
C GLU A 745 0.20 -3.08 47.57
N TRP A 746 0.71 -3.54 46.43
CA TRP A 746 1.92 -4.36 46.37
C TRP A 746 3.16 -3.65 46.95
N VAL A 747 3.30 -2.34 46.73
CA VAL A 747 4.36 -1.54 47.35
C VAL A 747 4.12 -1.39 48.86
N GLY A 748 2.86 -1.17 49.28
CA GLY A 748 2.49 -0.94 50.68
C GLY A 748 2.60 -2.15 51.62
N HIS A 749 2.62 -3.39 51.09
CA HIS A 749 2.82 -4.62 51.86
C HIS A 749 4.32 -4.97 52.08
N SER A 750 5.23 -4.00 51.89
CA SER A 750 6.69 -4.17 52.05
C SER A 750 7.18 -3.91 53.46
#